data_AF-A0A1S3M010-F1
#
_entry.id   AF-A0A1S3M010-F1
#
_cell.length_a   1.000
_cell.length_b   1.000
_cell.length_c   1.000
_cell.angle_alpha   90.00
_cell.angle_beta   90.00
_cell.angle_gamma   90.00
#
_symmetry.space_group_name_H-M   'P 1'
#
loop_
_entity.id
_entity.type
_entity.pdbx_description
1 polymer ?
#
loop_
_entity_poly.entity_id
_entity_poly.type
_entity_poly.pdbx_seq_one_letter_code
_entity_poly.pdbx_strand_id
1 'polypeptide(L)'
;PMNYTQKQREEMKDSLLYKEPVDPSNWVGLNKFNPLLENLRNNLLMLAMLAFEVTIYRHQQYYRLRNKLTAPAARIIFHDITRQHLDNGIVNCAKYFINYFFYKFGLETCFLLAVNVIGQRMDFYAMLHAFSLIAVMYRRRRKAIAEIWPKYCCFQACILTWQYFVCIGIPPAACKDYPWRFPNSAMDSNVIKWLYFPDFHTNPNPIFLVYDFMLLLCASLQRSIFDEENKAAVRLMAGDNVEICRDLDAASFSVHNPVPDFIHCRSYLDMLKVIMFSYLFWFVLTIIFITGTTRISLFCLGYLVGCFYFLLFGGELLLKPIKKILHYWDFLIAYNVFVITMKNILSILACGYINVLVVNNCWLIQLLSLACTIKEYKVIINRDVTPGDGGKKCDLPSDEAGIIWDSICFAFLLLQRRVFMSYYFLHVVADIRASQILASRGAELFQATIVKAVRARLEEENKSMEQLKRQMDRIKQRQEKFKSGKKKMLSLAQESGDRENPIQPQESGYRENPIQPQESGDRENPIQEQEEEDDGAEREREKVKEKETAKTKKRQWWRPWVDHASMVRSGDYYLFETDSEEEEEEEETREDQELPKKSAFQRAIGKFASALIALPRSIIKLPKTILQYVIRAAKFVYHAWITDSKTAMKERSKEKRKFWKRYTKRDKHKKDKKEGHVTIEMEEDQEGPQEKKSDGPDNILKRVFNIIKFTWVLFQTTVESFTKWMNNVCREHIDISTVLRIERCMLTREVKK
;
A
#
# COMPACT_ATOMS: atom_id res chain seq x y z
N PRO A 1 -9.77 57.43 30.44
CA PRO A 1 -10.85 58.38 30.87
C PRO A 1 -11.23 58.14 32.34
N MET A 2 -11.84 59.11 33.04
CA MET A 2 -12.13 59.01 34.49
C MET A 2 -13.09 57.86 34.84
N ASN A 3 -14.06 57.56 33.97
CA ASN A 3 -15.07 56.51 34.19
C ASN A 3 -14.56 55.08 33.95
N TYR A 4 -13.26 54.87 33.71
CA TYR A 4 -12.68 53.53 33.60
C TYR A 4 -12.22 53.01 34.96
N THR A 5 -12.49 51.72 35.20
CA THR A 5 -11.88 50.95 36.29
C THR A 5 -10.35 50.93 36.15
N GLN A 6 -9.63 50.67 37.25
CA GLN A 6 -8.17 50.65 37.22
C GLN A 6 -7.62 49.65 36.18
N LYS A 7 -8.17 48.42 36.15
CA LYS A 7 -7.82 47.40 35.16
C LYS A 7 -8.04 47.85 33.71
N GLN A 8 -9.17 48.51 33.42
CA GLN A 8 -9.43 49.09 32.08
C GLN A 8 -8.44 50.20 31.72
N ARG A 9 -7.96 51.00 32.69
CA ARG A 9 -6.93 52.02 32.41
C ARG A 9 -5.57 51.38 32.11
N GLU A 10 -5.23 50.31 32.83
CA GLU A 10 -3.99 49.54 32.59
C GLU A 10 -4.02 48.88 31.22
N GLU A 11 -5.12 48.21 30.84
CA GLU A 11 -5.29 47.63 29.50
C GLU A 11 -5.28 48.67 28.37
N MET A 12 -5.98 49.80 28.54
CA MET A 12 -6.10 50.81 27.49
C MET A 12 -4.86 51.71 27.36
N LYS A 13 -3.92 51.69 28.31
CA LYS A 13 -2.67 52.48 28.26
C LYS A 13 -1.82 52.16 27.03
N ASP A 14 -1.84 50.90 26.58
CA ASP A 14 -1.08 50.43 25.41
C ASP A 14 -1.82 50.65 24.07
N SER A 15 -3.07 51.17 24.10
CA SER A 15 -3.86 51.43 22.90
C SER A 15 -3.36 52.64 22.10
N LEU A 16 -3.65 52.65 20.79
CA LEU A 16 -3.19 53.71 19.87
C LEU A 16 -3.61 55.13 20.31
N LEU A 17 -4.77 55.29 20.95
CA LEU A 17 -5.28 56.60 21.39
C LEU A 17 -4.59 57.16 22.64
N TYR A 18 -4.05 56.29 23.51
CA TYR A 18 -3.57 56.69 24.84
C TYR A 18 -2.07 56.48 25.04
N LYS A 19 -1.40 55.75 24.15
CA LYS A 19 0.04 55.46 24.22
C LYS A 19 0.91 56.66 23.80
N GLU A 20 0.60 57.28 22.67
CA GLU A 20 1.40 58.32 22.00
C GLU A 20 0.48 59.38 21.37
N PRO A 21 0.94 60.63 21.15
CA PRO A 21 0.14 61.66 20.49
C PRO A 21 -0.18 61.27 19.04
N VAL A 22 -1.45 61.28 18.68
CA VAL A 22 -1.93 60.84 17.36
C VAL A 22 -1.65 61.91 16.30
N ASP A 23 -0.88 61.55 15.26
CA ASP A 23 -0.76 62.35 14.04
C ASP A 23 -1.98 62.09 13.10
N PRO A 24 -2.79 63.10 12.76
CA PRO A 24 -3.93 62.93 11.84
C PRO A 24 -3.53 62.45 10.43
N SER A 25 -2.31 62.76 9.98
CA SER A 25 -1.82 62.45 8.63
C SER A 25 -1.48 60.96 8.46
N ASN A 26 -1.11 60.28 9.55
CA ASN A 26 -0.82 58.84 9.58
C ASN A 26 -2.05 58.01 9.16
N TRP A 27 -3.26 58.40 9.59
CA TRP A 27 -4.51 57.71 9.19
C TRP A 27 -4.80 57.82 7.68
N VAL A 28 -4.33 58.89 7.03
CA VAL A 28 -4.41 59.06 5.56
C VAL A 28 -3.29 58.28 4.84
N GLY A 29 -2.35 57.69 5.58
CA GLY A 29 -1.19 56.97 5.04
C GLY A 29 0.07 57.83 4.85
N LEU A 30 0.06 59.08 5.32
CA LEU A 30 1.22 59.96 5.28
C LEU A 30 2.03 59.80 6.57
N ASN A 31 3.22 59.20 6.45
CA ASN A 31 4.20 59.11 7.54
C ASN A 31 5.57 59.58 7.07
N LYS A 32 6.24 60.37 7.91
CA LYS A 32 7.57 60.91 7.65
C LYS A 32 8.64 59.89 8.07
N PHE A 33 9.20 59.16 7.10
CA PHE A 33 10.25 58.16 7.33
C PHE A 33 11.58 58.55 6.70
N ASN A 34 12.67 58.20 7.39
CA ASN A 34 14.02 58.11 6.84
C ASN A 34 14.46 56.63 6.93
N PRO A 35 14.81 55.93 5.84
CA PRO A 35 14.98 56.41 4.46
C PRO A 35 13.68 56.41 3.62
N LEU A 36 13.53 57.43 2.76
CA LEU A 36 12.35 57.62 1.90
C LEU A 36 12.12 56.47 0.89
N LEU A 37 13.20 55.91 0.33
CA LEU A 37 13.12 54.92 -0.76
C LEU A 37 12.42 53.63 -0.32
N GLU A 38 12.61 53.19 0.93
CA GLU A 38 12.03 51.93 1.42
C GLU A 38 10.49 52.01 1.54
N ASN A 39 9.96 53.15 1.99
CA ASN A 39 8.51 53.36 2.04
C ASN A 39 7.90 53.52 0.64
N LEU A 40 8.57 54.26 -0.25
CA LEU A 40 8.13 54.41 -1.64
C LEU A 40 8.28 53.14 -2.48
N ARG A 41 9.13 52.18 -2.07
CA ARG A 41 9.41 50.91 -2.78
C ARG A 41 8.13 50.19 -3.21
N ASN A 42 7.14 50.09 -2.32
CA ASN A 42 5.90 49.35 -2.61
C ASN A 42 5.08 50.03 -3.71
N ASN A 43 4.96 51.36 -3.67
CA ASN A 43 4.24 52.14 -4.69
C ASN A 43 5.00 52.18 -6.03
N LEU A 44 6.33 52.28 -5.99
CA LEU A 44 7.19 52.23 -7.18
C LEU A 44 7.13 50.85 -7.85
N LEU A 45 7.14 49.76 -7.08
CA LEU A 45 6.96 48.40 -7.60
C LEU A 45 5.55 48.20 -8.19
N MET A 46 4.50 48.71 -7.55
CA MET A 46 3.14 48.69 -8.09
C MET A 46 3.05 49.43 -9.43
N LEU A 47 3.62 50.64 -9.51
CA LEU A 47 3.67 51.43 -10.75
C LEU A 47 4.48 50.71 -11.85
N ALA A 48 5.62 50.11 -11.49
CA ALA A 48 6.43 49.33 -12.41
C ALA A 48 5.68 48.10 -12.95
N MET A 49 4.91 47.40 -12.10
CA MET A 49 4.08 46.26 -12.53
C MET A 49 2.95 46.68 -13.48
N LEU A 50 2.26 47.80 -13.21
CA LEU A 50 1.23 48.35 -14.11
C LEU A 50 1.82 48.78 -15.46
N ALA A 51 2.98 49.45 -15.44
CA ALA A 51 3.70 49.82 -16.66
C ALA A 51 4.17 48.58 -17.45
N PHE A 52 4.62 47.54 -16.74
CA PHE A 52 5.06 46.29 -17.34
C PHE A 52 3.91 45.48 -17.97
N GLU A 53 2.73 45.44 -17.32
CA GLU A 53 1.52 44.85 -17.88
C GLU A 53 1.15 45.49 -19.23
N VAL A 54 1.03 46.82 -19.27
CA VAL A 54 0.71 47.55 -20.51
C VAL A 54 1.80 47.35 -21.56
N THR A 55 3.08 47.33 -21.15
CA THR A 55 4.22 47.03 -22.03
C THR A 55 4.10 45.65 -22.67
N ILE A 56 3.75 44.61 -21.91
CA ILE A 56 3.52 43.26 -22.44
C ILE A 56 2.37 43.27 -23.46
N TYR A 57 1.22 43.87 -23.14
CA TYR A 57 0.09 43.95 -24.06
C TYR A 57 0.46 44.63 -25.38
N ARG A 58 1.19 45.75 -25.31
CA ARG A 58 1.68 46.47 -26.51
C ARG A 58 2.71 45.68 -27.30
N HIS A 59 3.65 45.01 -26.63
CA HIS A 59 4.63 44.15 -27.30
C HIS A 59 3.98 42.97 -28.02
N GLN A 60 3.02 42.31 -27.39
CA GLN A 60 2.24 41.22 -28.00
C GLN A 60 1.40 41.71 -29.19
N GLN A 61 0.81 42.90 -29.11
CA GLN A 61 0.11 43.52 -30.24
C GLN A 61 1.07 43.83 -31.41
N TYR A 62 2.23 44.42 -31.13
CA TYR A 62 3.26 44.73 -32.13
C TYR A 62 3.78 43.47 -32.84
N TYR A 63 4.11 42.42 -32.07
CA TYR A 63 4.58 41.13 -32.61
C TYR A 63 3.54 40.50 -33.56
N ARG A 64 2.25 40.53 -33.19
CA ARG A 64 1.17 40.02 -34.04
C ARG A 64 1.02 40.81 -35.33
N LEU A 65 1.03 42.15 -35.26
CA LEU A 65 0.93 43.01 -36.44
C LEU A 65 2.11 42.80 -37.41
N ARG A 66 3.34 42.76 -36.89
CA ARG A 66 4.56 42.55 -37.69
C ARG A 66 4.56 41.19 -38.41
N ASN A 67 4.08 40.15 -37.75
CA ASN A 67 4.06 38.79 -38.29
C ASN A 67 2.72 38.41 -38.97
N LYS A 68 1.79 39.35 -39.11
CA LYS A 68 0.43 39.13 -39.67
C LYS A 68 -0.36 38.02 -38.98
N LEU A 69 -0.14 37.83 -37.67
CA LEU A 69 -0.82 36.81 -36.85
C LEU A 69 -2.12 37.35 -36.25
N THR A 70 -3.18 36.55 -36.26
CA THR A 70 -4.44 36.86 -35.58
C THR A 70 -4.32 36.63 -34.06
N ALA A 71 -5.24 37.21 -33.28
CA ALA A 71 -5.35 36.87 -31.87
C ALA A 71 -5.88 35.43 -31.71
N PRO A 72 -5.26 34.57 -30.88
CA PRO A 72 -5.74 33.20 -30.70
C PRO A 72 -7.12 33.18 -30.02
N ALA A 73 -7.99 32.30 -30.50
CA ALA A 73 -9.38 32.20 -30.04
C ALA A 73 -9.52 31.70 -28.57
N ALA A 74 -8.48 31.09 -28.02
CA ALA A 74 -8.38 30.66 -26.64
C ALA A 74 -7.05 31.15 -26.03
N ARG A 75 -7.07 31.51 -24.74
CA ARG A 75 -5.89 31.98 -24.01
C ARG A 75 -5.03 30.79 -23.53
N ILE A 76 -4.37 30.10 -24.47
CA ILE A 76 -3.60 28.87 -24.20
C ILE A 76 -2.10 29.06 -24.47
N ILE A 77 -1.29 28.23 -23.82
CA ILE A 77 0.17 28.24 -23.97
C ILE A 77 0.57 27.35 -25.15
N PHE A 78 0.19 26.06 -25.10
CA PHE A 78 0.49 25.09 -26.16
C PHE A 78 -0.70 24.96 -27.12
N HIS A 79 -0.55 25.44 -28.34
CA HIS A 79 -1.65 25.47 -29.32
C HIS A 79 -1.92 24.09 -29.95
N ASP A 80 -0.91 23.23 -30.00
CA ASP A 80 -0.98 21.90 -30.63
C ASP A 80 -1.76 20.85 -29.81
N ILE A 81 -2.14 21.17 -28.57
CA ILE A 81 -2.66 20.18 -27.60
C ILE A 81 -4.15 20.41 -27.33
N THR A 82 -4.96 19.48 -27.86
CA THR A 82 -6.41 19.41 -27.71
C THR A 82 -6.82 18.24 -26.80
N ARG A 83 -8.12 18.15 -26.48
CA ARG A 83 -8.71 17.02 -25.74
C ARG A 83 -8.39 15.65 -26.36
N GLN A 84 -8.24 15.53 -27.67
CA GLN A 84 -7.91 14.26 -28.32
C GLN A 84 -6.48 13.79 -28.00
N HIS A 85 -5.54 14.72 -27.79
CA HIS A 85 -4.14 14.39 -27.50
C HIS A 85 -3.87 14.06 -26.02
N LEU A 86 -4.85 14.30 -25.13
CA LEU A 86 -4.79 13.98 -23.69
C LEU A 86 -4.42 12.51 -23.44
N ASP A 87 -5.04 11.58 -24.16
CA ASP A 87 -4.94 10.15 -23.90
C ASP A 87 -3.70 9.48 -24.55
N ASN A 88 -2.94 10.21 -25.38
CA ASN A 88 -1.85 9.64 -26.19
C ASN A 88 -0.53 9.42 -25.43
N GLY A 89 -0.29 10.13 -24.32
CA GLY A 89 0.95 9.98 -23.56
C GLY A 89 1.14 11.02 -22.46
N ILE A 90 1.99 10.70 -21.47
CA ILE A 90 2.17 11.49 -20.23
C ILE A 90 2.53 12.95 -20.51
N VAL A 91 3.43 13.22 -21.47
CA VAL A 91 3.85 14.60 -21.82
C VAL A 91 2.70 15.41 -22.42
N ASN A 92 1.87 14.81 -23.28
CA ASN A 92 0.72 15.49 -23.89
C ASN A 92 -0.38 15.73 -22.85
N CYS A 93 -0.58 14.78 -21.94
CA CYS A 93 -1.46 14.91 -20.78
C CYS A 93 -1.03 16.05 -19.85
N ALA A 94 0.26 16.16 -19.53
CA ALA A 94 0.81 17.26 -18.74
C ALA A 94 0.62 18.62 -19.45
N LYS A 95 0.93 18.72 -20.75
CA LYS A 95 0.68 19.95 -21.55
C LYS A 95 -0.80 20.33 -21.58
N TYR A 96 -1.71 19.34 -21.71
CA TYR A 96 -3.15 19.57 -21.67
C TYR A 96 -3.59 20.14 -20.32
N PHE A 97 -3.11 19.57 -19.20
CA PHE A 97 -3.42 20.10 -17.89
C PHE A 97 -2.81 21.50 -17.67
N ILE A 98 -1.58 21.78 -18.12
CA ILE A 98 -1.01 23.14 -18.05
C ILE A 98 -1.91 24.18 -18.76
N ASN A 99 -2.49 23.83 -19.92
CA ASN A 99 -3.44 24.71 -20.61
C ASN A 99 -4.82 24.81 -19.92
N TYR A 100 -5.37 23.68 -19.43
CA TYR A 100 -6.80 23.54 -19.11
C TYR A 100 -7.11 23.07 -17.68
N PHE A 101 -6.14 23.10 -16.76
CA PHE A 101 -6.32 22.68 -15.35
C PHE A 101 -7.48 23.45 -14.70
N PHE A 102 -7.43 24.78 -14.72
CA PHE A 102 -8.46 25.61 -14.09
C PHE A 102 -9.81 25.51 -14.85
N TYR A 103 -9.79 25.30 -16.17
CA TYR A 103 -11.00 25.02 -16.96
C TYR A 103 -11.72 23.74 -16.48
N LYS A 104 -10.99 22.66 -16.14
CA LYS A 104 -11.60 21.41 -15.67
C LYS A 104 -11.88 21.37 -14.16
N PHE A 105 -10.99 21.92 -13.33
CA PHE A 105 -11.02 21.83 -11.86
C PHE A 105 -11.31 23.16 -11.13
N GLY A 106 -11.80 24.18 -11.84
CA GLY A 106 -11.98 25.53 -11.29
C GLY A 106 -13.00 25.62 -10.14
N LEU A 107 -14.09 24.83 -10.17
CA LEU A 107 -15.02 24.78 -9.04
C LEU A 107 -14.42 24.09 -7.83
N GLU A 108 -13.76 22.95 -8.05
CA GLU A 108 -13.12 22.15 -7.01
C GLU A 108 -12.02 22.96 -6.29
N THR A 109 -11.24 23.75 -7.05
CA THR A 109 -10.22 24.66 -6.51
C THR A 109 -10.83 25.89 -5.81
N CYS A 110 -11.91 26.49 -6.33
CA CYS A 110 -12.63 27.56 -5.63
C CYS A 110 -13.20 27.09 -4.27
N PHE A 111 -13.80 25.90 -4.20
CA PHE A 111 -14.34 25.38 -2.95
C PHE A 111 -13.22 25.04 -1.94
N LEU A 112 -12.10 24.47 -2.40
CA LEU A 112 -10.94 24.22 -1.56
C LEU A 112 -10.35 25.53 -1.00
N LEU A 113 -10.28 26.57 -1.82
CA LEU A 113 -9.81 27.89 -1.38
C LEU A 113 -10.79 28.56 -0.40
N ALA A 114 -12.11 28.38 -0.58
CA ALA A 114 -13.10 28.84 0.38
C ALA A 114 -12.96 28.14 1.75
N VAL A 115 -12.74 26.83 1.77
CA VAL A 115 -12.45 26.08 3.00
C VAL A 115 -11.13 26.54 3.65
N ASN A 116 -10.10 26.85 2.85
CA ASN A 116 -8.85 27.43 3.36
C ASN A 116 -9.07 28.81 4.01
N VAL A 117 -9.86 29.71 3.40
CA VAL A 117 -10.25 31.00 4.01
C VAL A 117 -10.92 30.76 5.37
N ILE A 118 -11.90 29.86 5.43
CA ILE A 118 -12.65 29.55 6.66
C ILE A 118 -11.70 29.01 7.75
N GLY A 119 -10.78 28.11 7.40
CA GLY A 119 -9.85 27.48 8.33
C GLY A 119 -8.71 28.38 8.82
N GLN A 120 -8.22 29.32 7.99
CA GLN A 120 -7.16 30.26 8.39
C GLN A 120 -7.70 31.42 9.24
N ARG A 121 -8.92 31.93 8.94
CA ARG A 121 -9.49 33.09 9.63
C ARG A 121 -10.19 32.74 10.93
N MET A 122 -10.99 31.67 10.94
CA MET A 122 -11.73 31.18 12.12
C MET A 122 -12.50 32.27 12.90
N ASP A 123 -13.06 33.26 12.18
CA ASP A 123 -13.72 34.45 12.71
C ASP A 123 -15.20 34.54 12.28
N PHE A 124 -15.89 35.62 12.65
CA PHE A 124 -17.26 35.89 12.22
C PHE A 124 -17.42 35.95 10.69
N TYR A 125 -16.46 36.53 9.96
CA TYR A 125 -16.53 36.57 8.50
C TYR A 125 -16.39 35.17 7.90
N ALA A 126 -15.48 34.33 8.40
CA ALA A 126 -15.40 32.93 8.00
C ALA A 126 -16.73 32.19 8.17
N MET A 127 -17.56 32.53 9.16
CA MET A 127 -18.93 32.00 9.27
C MET A 127 -19.81 32.41 8.09
N LEU A 128 -19.73 33.68 7.64
CA LEU A 128 -20.42 34.17 6.45
C LEU A 128 -19.93 33.48 5.17
N HIS A 129 -18.60 33.28 5.02
CA HIS A 129 -18.05 32.49 3.91
C HIS A 129 -18.55 31.04 3.97
N ALA A 130 -18.62 30.42 5.15
CA ALA A 130 -19.13 29.07 5.35
C ALA A 130 -20.62 28.92 4.99
N PHE A 131 -21.49 29.84 5.41
CA PHE A 131 -22.89 29.85 4.97
C PHE A 131 -23.04 30.08 3.47
N SER A 132 -22.22 30.97 2.88
CA SER A 132 -22.23 31.19 1.43
C SER A 132 -21.78 29.94 0.65
N LEU A 133 -20.82 29.17 1.18
CA LEU A 133 -20.38 27.89 0.63
C LEU A 133 -21.50 26.85 0.69
N ILE A 134 -22.20 26.70 1.83
CA ILE A 134 -23.36 25.82 1.96
C ILE A 134 -24.44 26.19 0.92
N ALA A 135 -24.77 27.48 0.78
CA ALA A 135 -25.80 27.94 -0.14
C ALA A 135 -25.49 27.60 -1.61
N VAL A 136 -24.21 27.69 -2.01
CA VAL A 136 -23.75 27.27 -3.34
C VAL A 136 -23.75 25.75 -3.47
N MET A 137 -23.18 25.02 -2.51
CA MET A 137 -23.04 23.56 -2.58
C MET A 137 -24.37 22.79 -2.48
N TYR A 138 -25.41 23.40 -1.89
CA TYR A 138 -26.77 22.86 -1.91
C TYR A 138 -27.28 22.63 -3.35
N ARG A 139 -26.84 23.45 -4.31
CA ARG A 139 -27.11 23.26 -5.74
C ARG A 139 -26.15 22.20 -6.32
N ARG A 140 -26.52 20.93 -6.20
CA ARG A 140 -25.68 19.77 -6.61
C ARG A 140 -25.25 19.68 -8.09
N ARG A 141 -25.83 20.46 -9.01
CA ARG A 141 -25.59 20.43 -10.47
C ARG A 141 -24.77 21.65 -10.92
N ARG A 142 -23.69 21.45 -11.69
CA ARG A 142 -22.85 22.52 -12.28
C ARG A 142 -23.63 23.67 -12.93
N LYS A 143 -24.66 23.36 -13.73
CA LYS A 143 -25.49 24.39 -14.40
C LYS A 143 -26.24 25.29 -13.39
N ALA A 144 -26.78 24.71 -12.32
CA ALA A 144 -27.46 25.47 -11.27
C ALA A 144 -26.50 26.28 -10.38
N ILE A 145 -25.23 25.84 -10.28
CA ILE A 145 -24.16 26.64 -9.66
C ILE A 145 -23.82 27.84 -10.54
N ALA A 146 -23.71 27.65 -11.86
CA ALA A 146 -23.39 28.72 -12.81
C ALA A 146 -24.41 29.89 -12.77
N GLU A 147 -25.70 29.58 -12.62
CA GLU A 147 -26.78 30.59 -12.50
C GLU A 147 -26.64 31.50 -11.25
N ILE A 148 -26.16 30.96 -10.11
CA ILE A 148 -25.99 31.72 -8.87
C ILE A 148 -24.58 32.33 -8.72
N TRP A 149 -23.60 31.83 -9.49
CA TRP A 149 -22.19 32.22 -9.38
C TRP A 149 -21.91 33.74 -9.49
N PRO A 150 -22.58 34.52 -10.37
CA PRO A 150 -22.40 35.97 -10.41
C PRO A 150 -22.82 36.67 -9.11
N LYS A 151 -23.87 36.16 -8.44
CA LYS A 151 -24.32 36.68 -7.13
C LYS A 151 -23.30 36.34 -6.04
N TYR A 152 -22.71 35.15 -6.08
CA TYR A 152 -21.61 34.76 -5.18
C TYR A 152 -20.38 35.66 -5.36
N CYS A 153 -19.95 35.92 -6.60
CA CYS A 153 -18.84 36.83 -6.88
C CYS A 153 -19.11 38.26 -6.37
N CYS A 154 -20.34 38.76 -6.55
CA CYS A 154 -20.76 40.06 -6.02
C CYS A 154 -20.69 40.10 -4.49
N PHE A 155 -21.24 39.08 -3.81
CA PHE A 155 -21.17 38.94 -2.36
C PHE A 155 -19.72 38.94 -1.84
N GLN A 156 -18.81 38.17 -2.47
CA GLN A 156 -17.38 38.15 -2.10
C GLN A 156 -16.72 39.54 -2.25
N ALA A 157 -17.01 40.27 -3.34
CA ALA A 157 -16.48 41.61 -3.55
C ALA A 157 -17.02 42.64 -2.52
N CYS A 158 -18.31 42.57 -2.18
CA CYS A 158 -18.93 43.42 -1.17
C CYS A 158 -18.34 43.14 0.23
N ILE A 159 -18.17 41.87 0.60
CA ILE A 159 -17.59 41.47 1.89
C ILE A 159 -16.12 41.91 1.99
N LEU A 160 -15.30 41.71 0.95
CA LEU A 160 -13.91 42.18 0.94
C LEU A 160 -13.81 43.71 1.09
N THR A 161 -14.66 44.45 0.38
CA THR A 161 -14.73 45.92 0.48
C THR A 161 -15.11 46.35 1.91
N TRP A 162 -16.12 45.71 2.50
CA TRP A 162 -16.58 45.99 3.86
C TRP A 162 -15.51 45.67 4.91
N GLN A 163 -14.82 44.53 4.79
CA GLN A 163 -13.71 44.17 5.68
C GLN A 163 -12.56 45.18 5.59
N TYR A 164 -12.25 45.70 4.40
CA TYR A 164 -11.23 46.74 4.25
C TYR A 164 -11.62 48.05 4.94
N PHE A 165 -12.89 48.48 4.82
CA PHE A 165 -13.43 49.61 5.59
C PHE A 165 -13.34 49.38 7.11
N VAL A 166 -13.60 48.16 7.57
CA VAL A 166 -13.43 47.79 8.98
C VAL A 166 -11.97 47.84 9.43
N CYS A 167 -11.00 47.46 8.59
CA CYS A 167 -9.58 47.61 8.91
C CYS A 167 -9.12 49.08 9.00
N ILE A 168 -9.72 50.00 8.25
CA ILE A 168 -9.41 51.44 8.30
C ILE A 168 -9.93 52.09 9.60
N GLY A 169 -11.12 51.70 10.04
CA GLY A 169 -11.75 52.23 11.24
C GLY A 169 -12.06 53.74 11.17
N ILE A 170 -12.30 54.32 12.35
CA ILE A 170 -12.56 55.76 12.56
C ILE A 170 -11.22 56.51 12.70
N PRO A 171 -11.08 57.75 12.19
CA PRO A 171 -9.89 58.56 12.39
C PRO A 171 -9.53 58.73 13.88
N PRO A 172 -8.34 58.29 14.33
CA PRO A 172 -7.96 58.36 15.75
C PRO A 172 -7.81 59.82 16.25
N ALA A 173 -7.58 60.77 15.35
CA ALA A 173 -7.54 62.21 15.65
C ALA A 173 -8.86 62.78 16.21
N ALA A 174 -9.99 62.06 16.08
CA ALA A 174 -11.26 62.45 16.69
C ALA A 174 -11.30 62.20 18.22
N CYS A 175 -10.31 61.49 18.78
CA CYS A 175 -10.19 61.15 20.21
C CYS A 175 -11.45 60.49 20.83
N LYS A 176 -12.28 59.85 19.98
CA LYS A 176 -13.46 59.09 20.40
C LYS A 176 -13.17 57.60 20.30
N ASP A 177 -13.30 56.93 21.43
CA ASP A 177 -13.19 55.47 21.52
C ASP A 177 -14.46 54.77 21.01
N TYR A 178 -14.37 53.49 20.72
CA TYR A 178 -15.47 52.71 20.18
C TYR A 178 -16.51 52.28 21.25
N PRO A 179 -17.78 52.07 20.88
CA PRO A 179 -18.84 51.76 21.84
C PRO A 179 -18.63 50.48 22.68
N TRP A 180 -17.92 49.48 22.14
CA TRP A 180 -17.55 48.23 22.83
C TRP A 180 -16.36 48.37 23.81
N ARG A 181 -15.82 49.58 23.97
CA ARG A 181 -14.84 49.95 25.01
C ARG A 181 -15.43 50.93 26.04
N PHE A 182 -16.75 51.14 26.05
CA PHE A 182 -17.40 52.00 27.05
C PHE A 182 -17.48 51.29 28.42
N PRO A 183 -17.56 52.03 29.55
CA PRO A 183 -17.52 51.41 30.88
C PRO A 183 -18.59 50.34 31.14
N ASN A 184 -19.72 50.43 30.43
CA ASN A 184 -20.89 49.55 30.59
C ASN A 184 -20.90 48.34 29.64
N SER A 185 -19.91 48.19 28.73
CA SER A 185 -19.90 47.09 27.76
C SER A 185 -19.19 45.84 28.30
N ALA A 186 -19.88 44.70 28.29
CA ALA A 186 -19.37 43.40 28.74
C ALA A 186 -18.58 42.62 27.67
N MET A 187 -17.93 43.30 26.73
CA MET A 187 -17.20 42.67 25.61
C MET A 187 -15.70 42.56 25.93
N ASP A 188 -15.23 41.33 26.10
CA ASP A 188 -13.80 41.04 26.24
C ASP A 188 -13.03 41.27 24.92
N SER A 189 -11.76 41.64 25.03
CA SER A 189 -10.85 41.84 23.89
C SER A 189 -10.79 40.62 22.93
N ASN A 190 -10.93 39.40 23.44
CA ASN A 190 -10.96 38.19 22.62
C ASN A 190 -12.26 38.09 21.78
N VAL A 191 -13.40 38.55 22.30
CA VAL A 191 -14.69 38.54 21.58
C VAL A 191 -14.69 39.63 20.49
N ILE A 192 -14.15 40.81 20.79
CA ILE A 192 -13.96 41.91 19.82
C ILE A 192 -13.10 41.43 18.63
N LYS A 193 -11.99 40.74 18.92
CA LYS A 193 -11.09 40.16 17.91
C LYS A 193 -11.78 39.10 17.05
N TRP A 194 -12.59 38.22 17.64
CA TRP A 194 -13.29 37.16 16.91
C TRP A 194 -14.42 37.71 16.01
N LEU A 195 -15.12 38.76 16.45
CA LEU A 195 -16.09 39.49 15.63
C LEU A 195 -15.43 40.28 14.49
N TYR A 196 -14.09 40.43 14.53
CA TYR A 196 -13.31 41.22 13.60
C TYR A 196 -13.84 42.66 13.51
N PHE A 197 -14.15 43.25 14.67
CA PHE A 197 -14.53 44.66 14.79
C PHE A 197 -13.27 45.55 14.75
N PRO A 198 -13.40 46.83 14.33
CA PRO A 198 -12.31 47.78 14.50
C PRO A 198 -12.06 48.00 15.99
N ASP A 199 -10.81 48.24 16.39
CA ASP A 199 -10.47 48.63 17.75
C ASP A 199 -9.11 49.33 17.74
N PHE A 200 -8.83 50.18 18.72
CA PHE A 200 -7.53 50.86 18.85
C PHE A 200 -6.54 50.12 19.76
N HIS A 201 -7.00 49.11 20.50
CA HIS A 201 -6.17 48.25 21.34
C HIS A 201 -5.95 46.87 20.68
N THR A 202 -7.01 46.19 20.23
CA THR A 202 -6.91 44.94 19.45
C THR A 202 -7.20 45.17 17.97
N ASN A 203 -6.29 45.82 17.26
CA ASN A 203 -6.42 46.08 15.81
C ASN A 203 -6.70 44.78 15.02
N PRO A 204 -7.67 44.76 14.09
CA PRO A 204 -7.92 43.61 13.22
C PRO A 204 -6.73 43.36 12.29
N ASN A 205 -6.28 42.10 12.18
CA ASN A 205 -5.12 41.75 11.35
C ASN A 205 -5.47 41.84 9.85
N PRO A 206 -4.83 42.72 9.05
CA PRO A 206 -5.19 42.94 7.65
C PRO A 206 -4.70 41.84 6.70
N ILE A 207 -3.78 40.96 7.16
CA ILE A 207 -3.24 39.86 6.33
C ILE A 207 -4.36 38.90 5.90
N PHE A 208 -5.43 38.76 6.71
CA PHE A 208 -6.54 37.88 6.37
C PHE A 208 -7.23 38.24 5.05
N LEU A 209 -7.31 39.52 4.69
CA LEU A 209 -7.92 39.99 3.44
C LEU A 209 -7.21 39.45 2.19
N VAL A 210 -5.95 39.02 2.30
CA VAL A 210 -5.22 38.37 1.19
C VAL A 210 -5.87 37.04 0.81
N TYR A 211 -6.39 36.28 1.79
CA TYR A 211 -7.07 35.00 1.52
C TYR A 211 -8.41 35.23 0.81
N ASP A 212 -9.17 36.23 1.24
CA ASP A 212 -10.45 36.62 0.61
C ASP A 212 -10.24 37.21 -0.79
N PHE A 213 -9.18 38.00 -1.00
CA PHE A 213 -8.77 38.45 -2.33
C PHE A 213 -8.42 37.28 -3.26
N MET A 214 -7.67 36.28 -2.77
CA MET A 214 -7.36 35.08 -3.57
C MET A 214 -8.63 34.28 -3.90
N LEU A 215 -9.57 34.16 -2.94
CA LEU A 215 -10.87 33.53 -3.18
C LEU A 215 -11.69 34.28 -4.24
N LEU A 216 -11.76 35.62 -4.15
CA LEU A 216 -12.43 36.47 -5.14
C LEU A 216 -11.77 36.37 -6.53
N LEU A 217 -10.44 36.34 -6.59
CA LEU A 217 -9.68 36.14 -7.83
C LEU A 217 -10.06 34.81 -8.49
N CYS A 218 -9.96 33.69 -7.76
CA CYS A 218 -10.37 32.38 -8.29
C CYS A 218 -11.85 32.35 -8.69
N ALA A 219 -12.75 32.93 -7.88
CA ALA A 219 -14.18 32.98 -8.20
C ALA A 219 -14.46 33.78 -9.49
N SER A 220 -13.74 34.89 -9.71
CA SER A 220 -13.84 35.71 -10.93
C SER A 220 -13.34 34.96 -12.17
N LEU A 221 -12.24 34.21 -12.06
CA LEU A 221 -11.73 33.35 -13.13
C LEU A 221 -12.72 32.21 -13.44
N GLN A 222 -13.33 31.61 -12.41
CA GLN A 222 -14.34 30.56 -12.58
C GLN A 222 -15.63 31.10 -13.22
N ARG A 223 -15.99 32.37 -12.96
CA ARG A 223 -17.07 33.05 -13.69
C ARG A 223 -16.73 33.14 -15.19
N SER A 224 -15.53 33.59 -15.54
CA SER A 224 -15.07 33.65 -16.93
C SER A 224 -15.11 32.27 -17.63
N ILE A 225 -14.81 31.19 -16.91
CA ILE A 225 -14.92 29.82 -17.43
C ILE A 225 -16.36 29.43 -17.72
N PHE A 226 -17.34 29.82 -16.89
CA PHE A 226 -18.75 29.55 -17.16
C PHE A 226 -19.25 30.25 -18.44
N ASP A 227 -18.73 31.45 -18.74
CA ASP A 227 -19.04 32.16 -19.99
C ASP A 227 -18.31 31.53 -21.20
N GLU A 228 -17.10 30.98 -21.00
CA GLU A 228 -16.31 30.34 -22.06
C GLU A 228 -16.71 28.88 -22.38
N GLU A 229 -17.15 28.09 -21.40
CA GLU A 229 -17.54 26.68 -21.61
C GLU A 229 -18.79 26.51 -22.48
N ASN A 230 -19.54 27.60 -22.68
CA ASN A 230 -20.67 27.66 -23.60
C ASN A 230 -20.26 27.86 -25.07
N LYS A 231 -19.03 28.32 -25.36
CA LYS A 231 -18.55 28.59 -26.72
C LYS A 231 -18.13 27.29 -27.42
N ALA A 232 -18.73 27.01 -28.58
CA ALA A 232 -18.49 25.76 -29.34
C ALA A 232 -17.01 25.56 -29.73
N ALA A 233 -16.29 26.62 -30.10
CA ALA A 233 -14.87 26.54 -30.44
C ALA A 233 -13.99 26.06 -29.26
N VAL A 234 -14.25 26.60 -28.05
CA VAL A 234 -13.53 26.20 -26.82
C VAL A 234 -13.90 24.75 -26.45
N ARG A 235 -15.18 24.38 -26.58
CA ARG A 235 -15.66 23.02 -26.34
C ARG A 235 -14.98 21.97 -27.22
N LEU A 236 -14.71 22.27 -28.49
CA LEU A 236 -14.00 21.36 -29.40
C LEU A 236 -12.52 21.18 -29.01
N MET A 237 -11.84 22.25 -28.58
CA MET A 237 -10.43 22.20 -28.18
C MET A 237 -10.21 21.58 -26.79
N ALA A 238 -10.95 22.05 -25.79
CA ALA A 238 -10.79 21.66 -24.38
C ALA A 238 -11.67 20.46 -23.96
N GLY A 239 -12.61 20.06 -24.82
CA GLY A 239 -13.60 19.02 -24.57
C GLY A 239 -14.72 19.47 -23.62
N ASP A 240 -15.83 18.75 -23.63
CA ASP A 240 -16.97 19.02 -22.75
C ASP A 240 -16.64 18.99 -21.25
N ASN A 241 -17.39 19.80 -20.50
CA ASN A 241 -17.30 19.94 -19.04
C ASN A 241 -18.67 19.75 -18.35
N VAL A 242 -19.67 19.30 -19.11
CA VAL A 242 -21.02 19.01 -18.63
C VAL A 242 -21.01 17.70 -17.85
N GLU A 243 -21.76 17.64 -16.75
CA GLU A 243 -21.96 16.40 -15.98
C GLU A 243 -22.67 15.33 -16.82
N ILE A 244 -22.21 14.08 -16.72
CA ILE A 244 -22.85 12.93 -17.36
C ILE A 244 -24.25 12.72 -16.75
N CYS A 245 -25.23 12.32 -17.56
CA CYS A 245 -26.57 12.01 -17.06
C CYS A 245 -26.53 10.84 -16.06
N ARG A 246 -27.13 11.05 -14.87
CA ARG A 246 -26.98 10.18 -13.69
C ARG A 246 -27.73 8.83 -13.79
N ASP A 247 -28.63 8.69 -14.76
CA ASP A 247 -29.57 7.56 -14.88
C ASP A 247 -29.14 6.49 -15.90
N LEU A 248 -27.94 6.59 -16.50
CA LEU A 248 -27.45 5.60 -17.46
C LEU A 248 -26.83 4.37 -16.78
N ASP A 249 -27.16 3.18 -17.28
CA ASP A 249 -26.50 1.91 -16.94
C ASP A 249 -25.21 1.75 -17.76
N ALA A 250 -24.16 1.20 -17.14
CA ALA A 250 -22.84 1.06 -17.75
C ALA A 250 -22.82 0.02 -18.89
N ALA A 251 -23.71 -0.98 -18.84
CA ALA A 251 -23.77 -2.05 -19.84
C ALA A 251 -24.18 -1.51 -21.23
N SER A 252 -25.30 -0.80 -21.32
CA SER A 252 -25.85 -0.29 -22.59
C SER A 252 -25.06 0.89 -23.19
N PHE A 253 -24.24 1.58 -22.40
CA PHE A 253 -23.47 2.74 -22.87
C PHE A 253 -21.99 2.46 -23.18
N SER A 254 -21.46 1.27 -22.88
CA SER A 254 -20.04 0.92 -23.17
C SER A 254 -19.67 1.05 -24.66
N VAL A 255 -20.67 0.95 -25.55
CA VAL A 255 -20.60 1.13 -27.01
C VAL A 255 -20.45 2.61 -27.41
N HIS A 256 -21.12 3.52 -26.70
CA HIS A 256 -21.25 4.94 -27.05
C HIS A 256 -20.26 5.88 -26.33
N ASN A 257 -19.40 5.33 -25.47
CA ASN A 257 -18.39 6.11 -24.75
C ASN A 257 -17.27 6.60 -25.70
N PRO A 258 -17.01 7.92 -25.81
CA PRO A 258 -15.93 8.46 -26.65
C PRO A 258 -14.51 8.16 -26.12
N VAL A 259 -14.39 7.67 -24.88
CA VAL A 259 -13.10 7.38 -24.24
C VAL A 259 -12.67 5.93 -24.49
N PRO A 260 -11.44 5.67 -24.99
CA PRO A 260 -10.93 4.32 -25.21
C PRO A 260 -10.72 3.55 -23.90
N ASP A 261 -10.78 2.21 -23.96
CA ASP A 261 -10.43 1.34 -22.84
C ASP A 261 -8.94 1.50 -22.46
N PHE A 262 -8.70 1.67 -21.16
CA PHE A 262 -7.38 1.86 -20.54
C PHE A 262 -7.07 0.80 -19.47
N ILE A 263 -8.00 -0.08 -19.11
CA ILE A 263 -7.87 -1.07 -18.02
C ILE A 263 -6.66 -1.99 -18.24
N HIS A 264 -6.42 -2.34 -19.49
CA HIS A 264 -5.35 -3.25 -19.91
C HIS A 264 -3.94 -2.63 -19.92
N CYS A 265 -3.76 -1.38 -19.45
CA CYS A 265 -2.46 -0.73 -19.20
C CYS A 265 -1.47 -0.81 -20.37
N ARG A 266 -1.89 -0.43 -21.59
CA ARG A 266 -1.02 -0.41 -22.78
C ARG A 266 0.08 0.65 -22.71
N SER A 267 -0.20 1.77 -22.05
CA SER A 267 0.76 2.85 -21.80
C SER A 267 0.96 3.10 -20.30
N TYR A 268 2.06 3.76 -19.93
CA TYR A 268 2.28 4.24 -18.57
C TYR A 268 1.21 5.25 -18.11
N LEU A 269 0.63 6.00 -19.06
CA LEU A 269 -0.48 6.90 -18.79
C LEU A 269 -1.74 6.12 -18.41
N ASP A 270 -1.99 4.97 -19.05
CA ASP A 270 -3.13 4.10 -18.71
C ASP A 270 -2.94 3.42 -17.35
N MET A 271 -1.71 3.05 -16.98
CA MET A 271 -1.39 2.60 -15.62
C MET A 271 -1.73 3.66 -14.56
N LEU A 272 -1.37 4.93 -14.82
CA LEU A 272 -1.73 6.05 -13.95
C LEU A 272 -3.25 6.26 -13.90
N LYS A 273 -3.96 6.16 -15.04
CA LYS A 273 -5.43 6.21 -15.08
C LYS A 273 -6.06 5.10 -14.23
N VAL A 274 -5.62 3.85 -14.34
CA VAL A 274 -6.16 2.75 -13.52
C VAL A 274 -5.97 3.08 -12.04
N ILE A 275 -4.77 3.49 -11.62
CA ILE A 275 -4.51 3.87 -10.22
C ILE A 275 -5.44 5.02 -9.76
N MET A 276 -5.62 6.06 -10.57
CA MET A 276 -6.46 7.21 -10.26
C MET A 276 -7.97 6.93 -10.29
N PHE A 277 -8.45 6.00 -11.12
CA PHE A 277 -9.89 5.76 -11.29
C PHE A 277 -10.42 4.53 -10.55
N SER A 278 -9.59 3.54 -10.18
CA SER A 278 -10.00 2.38 -9.39
C SER A 278 -9.55 2.42 -7.93
N TYR A 279 -8.26 2.70 -7.66
CA TYR A 279 -7.70 2.59 -6.30
C TYR A 279 -7.87 3.85 -5.45
N LEU A 280 -8.07 5.02 -6.07
CA LEU A 280 -8.32 6.28 -5.37
C LEU A 280 -9.48 6.19 -4.36
N PHE A 281 -10.55 5.44 -4.68
CA PHE A 281 -11.70 5.27 -3.79
C PHE A 281 -11.28 4.76 -2.40
N TRP A 282 -10.49 3.68 -2.36
CA TRP A 282 -10.00 3.09 -1.12
C TRP A 282 -9.02 4.02 -0.38
N PHE A 283 -8.17 4.73 -1.13
CA PHE A 283 -7.28 5.74 -0.56
C PHE A 283 -8.07 6.88 0.13
N VAL A 284 -9.16 7.35 -0.49
CA VAL A 284 -10.04 8.38 0.11
C VAL A 284 -10.68 7.87 1.39
N LEU A 285 -11.11 6.60 1.45
CA LEU A 285 -11.59 5.98 2.69
C LEU A 285 -10.52 5.93 3.78
N THR A 286 -9.26 5.63 3.44
CA THR A 286 -8.14 5.73 4.39
C THR A 286 -7.93 7.15 4.91
N ILE A 287 -8.04 8.18 4.06
CA ILE A 287 -7.97 9.58 4.49
C ILE A 287 -9.12 9.91 5.46
N ILE A 288 -10.37 9.51 5.15
CA ILE A 288 -11.53 9.70 6.04
C ILE A 288 -11.28 9.01 7.40
N PHE A 289 -10.75 7.78 7.41
CA PHE A 289 -10.39 7.07 8.64
C PHE A 289 -9.33 7.82 9.48
N ILE A 290 -8.28 8.35 8.84
CA ILE A 290 -7.27 9.18 9.51
C ILE A 290 -7.94 10.42 10.12
N THR A 291 -8.79 11.13 9.37
CA THR A 291 -9.50 12.31 9.91
C THR A 291 -10.44 11.99 11.07
N GLY A 292 -11.03 10.80 11.09
CA GLY A 292 -11.86 10.29 12.18
C GLY A 292 -11.09 9.76 13.39
N THR A 293 -9.78 9.50 13.28
CA THR A 293 -8.95 8.95 14.37
C THR A 293 -7.93 9.94 14.94
N THR A 294 -7.51 10.97 14.17
CA THR A 294 -6.52 11.96 14.63
C THR A 294 -6.93 12.82 15.83
N ARG A 295 -8.24 12.97 16.09
CA ARG A 295 -8.77 13.75 17.22
C ARG A 295 -9.99 13.06 17.83
N ILE A 296 -10.11 13.16 19.15
CA ILE A 296 -11.28 12.70 19.89
C ILE A 296 -12.31 13.85 19.88
N SER A 297 -13.37 13.71 19.09
CA SER A 297 -14.50 14.66 19.10
C SER A 297 -15.78 13.98 18.62
N LEU A 298 -16.94 14.51 19.00
CA LEU A 298 -18.24 14.05 18.50
C LEU A 298 -18.32 14.08 16.95
N PHE A 299 -17.66 15.05 16.30
CA PHE A 299 -17.59 15.17 14.85
C PHE A 299 -16.75 14.07 14.17
N CYS A 300 -15.77 13.52 14.89
CA CYS A 300 -14.94 12.43 14.37
C CYS A 300 -15.71 11.09 14.31
N LEU A 301 -16.68 10.88 15.21
CA LEU A 301 -17.54 9.70 15.21
C LEU A 301 -18.31 9.53 13.89
N GLY A 302 -18.83 10.62 13.31
CA GLY A 302 -19.56 10.55 12.03
C GLY A 302 -18.65 10.20 10.84
N TYR A 303 -17.39 10.64 10.84
CA TYR A 303 -16.41 10.19 9.84
C TYR A 303 -16.10 8.69 9.98
N LEU A 304 -15.97 8.18 11.21
CA LEU A 304 -15.76 6.75 11.45
C LEU A 304 -16.95 5.91 11.00
N VAL A 305 -18.19 6.31 11.35
CA VAL A 305 -19.42 5.63 10.91
C VAL A 305 -19.53 5.63 9.39
N GLY A 306 -19.28 6.77 8.74
CA GLY A 306 -19.25 6.87 7.28
C GLY A 306 -18.18 5.96 6.65
N CYS A 307 -16.97 5.96 7.22
CA CYS A 307 -15.86 5.13 6.75
C CYS A 307 -16.19 3.63 6.86
N PHE A 308 -16.65 3.15 8.01
CA PHE A 308 -17.00 1.74 8.19
C PHE A 308 -18.15 1.32 7.26
N TYR A 309 -19.16 2.17 7.06
CA TYR A 309 -20.23 1.92 6.08
C TYR A 309 -19.69 1.72 4.66
N PHE A 310 -18.82 2.62 4.18
CA PHE A 310 -18.22 2.50 2.86
C PHE A 310 -17.16 1.40 2.73
N LEU A 311 -16.47 1.01 3.81
CA LEU A 311 -15.55 -0.13 3.80
C LEU A 311 -16.30 -1.46 3.71
N LEU A 312 -17.42 -1.61 4.42
CA LEU A 312 -18.25 -2.82 4.40
C LEU A 312 -19.04 -2.97 3.10
N PHE A 313 -19.74 -1.92 2.67
CA PHE A 313 -20.64 -1.99 1.51
C PHE A 313 -20.04 -1.44 0.20
N GLY A 314 -18.80 -0.92 0.22
CA GLY A 314 -18.18 -0.20 -0.89
C GLY A 314 -18.13 -0.99 -2.20
N GLY A 315 -17.78 -2.29 -2.12
CA GLY A 315 -17.76 -3.18 -3.29
C GLY A 315 -19.12 -3.24 -3.99
N GLU A 316 -20.20 -3.44 -3.24
CA GLU A 316 -21.57 -3.46 -3.79
C GLU A 316 -22.06 -2.08 -4.25
N LEU A 317 -21.65 -0.99 -3.57
CA LEU A 317 -22.05 0.36 -3.94
C LEU A 317 -21.45 0.79 -5.28
N LEU A 318 -20.25 0.32 -5.65
CA LEU A 318 -19.62 0.61 -6.93
C LEU A 318 -20.34 -0.04 -8.13
N LEU A 319 -21.15 -1.08 -7.90
CA LEU A 319 -21.95 -1.76 -8.92
C LEU A 319 -23.36 -1.18 -9.06
N LYS A 320 -23.85 -0.49 -8.03
CA LYS A 320 -25.13 0.23 -8.07
C LYS A 320 -25.00 1.46 -8.99
N PRO A 321 -26.08 1.87 -9.69
CA PRO A 321 -26.01 2.98 -10.64
C PRO A 321 -25.53 4.27 -9.97
N ILE A 322 -24.78 5.08 -10.73
CA ILE A 322 -23.98 6.21 -10.22
C ILE A 322 -24.84 7.19 -9.38
N LYS A 323 -26.13 7.35 -9.70
CA LYS A 323 -27.12 8.11 -8.92
C LYS A 323 -27.20 7.72 -7.43
N LYS A 324 -27.11 6.44 -7.09
CA LYS A 324 -27.18 5.95 -5.70
C LYS A 324 -25.89 6.25 -4.93
N ILE A 325 -24.73 5.86 -5.46
CA ILE A 325 -23.42 6.17 -4.83
C ILE A 325 -23.21 7.68 -4.68
N LEU A 326 -23.54 8.49 -5.69
CA LEU A 326 -23.46 9.96 -5.58
C LEU A 326 -24.41 10.55 -4.53
N HIS A 327 -25.55 9.91 -4.23
CA HIS A 327 -26.44 10.40 -3.18
C HIS A 327 -25.80 10.28 -1.80
N TYR A 328 -25.22 9.11 -1.48
CA TYR A 328 -24.47 8.88 -0.24
C TYR A 328 -23.17 9.71 -0.20
N TRP A 329 -22.50 9.90 -1.33
CA TRP A 329 -21.27 10.71 -1.40
C TRP A 329 -21.54 12.21 -1.24
N ASP A 330 -22.60 12.73 -1.87
CA ASP A 330 -23.07 14.11 -1.65
C ASP A 330 -23.48 14.32 -0.17
N PHE A 331 -23.99 13.29 0.54
CA PHE A 331 -24.28 13.35 1.99
C PHE A 331 -23.00 13.39 2.84
N LEU A 332 -21.98 12.60 2.50
CA LEU A 332 -20.68 12.64 3.19
C LEU A 332 -19.96 13.99 2.99
N ILE A 333 -20.06 14.58 1.79
CA ILE A 333 -19.56 15.95 1.52
C ILE A 333 -20.33 16.98 2.36
N ALA A 334 -21.67 16.87 2.43
CA ALA A 334 -22.48 17.75 3.27
C ALA A 334 -22.12 17.62 4.76
N TYR A 335 -21.81 16.40 5.24
CA TYR A 335 -21.33 16.17 6.60
C TYR A 335 -19.98 16.85 6.87
N ASN A 336 -18.99 16.70 5.97
CA ASN A 336 -17.68 17.36 6.12
C ASN A 336 -17.81 18.89 6.14
N VAL A 337 -18.59 19.48 5.23
CA VAL A 337 -18.86 20.94 5.24
C VAL A 337 -19.56 21.35 6.54
N PHE A 338 -20.55 20.58 7.00
CA PHE A 338 -21.23 20.81 8.28
C PHE A 338 -20.25 20.82 9.46
N VAL A 339 -19.33 19.84 9.54
CA VAL A 339 -18.28 19.78 10.57
C VAL A 339 -17.39 21.03 10.53
N ILE A 340 -16.94 21.46 9.35
CA ILE A 340 -16.14 22.69 9.19
C ILE A 340 -16.93 23.92 9.68
N THR A 341 -18.21 24.04 9.30
CA THR A 341 -19.05 25.17 9.73
C THR A 341 -19.33 25.17 11.23
N MET A 342 -19.57 23.99 11.83
CA MET A 342 -19.81 23.87 13.27
C MET A 342 -18.54 24.14 14.07
N LYS A 343 -17.37 23.69 13.61
CA LYS A 343 -16.09 24.07 14.22
C LYS A 343 -15.89 25.60 14.19
N ASN A 344 -16.18 26.25 13.05
CA ASN A 344 -16.11 27.71 12.96
C ASN A 344 -17.11 28.41 13.91
N ILE A 345 -18.37 27.95 14.01
CA ILE A 345 -19.34 28.52 14.95
C ILE A 345 -18.88 28.34 16.41
N LEU A 346 -18.38 27.14 16.76
CA LEU A 346 -17.89 26.82 18.10
C LEU A 346 -16.58 27.56 18.46
N SER A 347 -15.88 28.17 17.50
CA SER A 347 -14.67 28.94 17.77
C SER A 347 -14.89 30.17 18.65
N ILE A 348 -16.09 30.75 18.69
CA ILE A 348 -16.41 31.83 19.63
C ILE A 348 -16.28 31.38 21.09
N LEU A 349 -16.66 30.12 21.38
CA LEU A 349 -16.53 29.53 22.71
C LEU A 349 -15.06 29.22 23.04
N ALA A 350 -14.31 28.74 22.03
CA ALA A 350 -12.91 28.34 22.17
C ALA A 350 -11.92 29.52 22.24
N CYS A 351 -12.14 30.60 21.50
CA CYS A 351 -11.27 31.77 21.44
C CYS A 351 -11.76 32.92 22.32
N GLY A 352 -13.08 33.18 22.34
CA GLY A 352 -13.70 34.27 23.10
C GLY A 352 -13.85 33.97 24.59
N TYR A 353 -14.53 32.88 24.93
CA TYR A 353 -14.99 32.57 26.29
C TYR A 353 -14.15 31.52 27.04
N ILE A 354 -12.92 31.24 26.59
CA ILE A 354 -12.06 30.17 27.14
C ILE A 354 -11.87 30.26 28.67
N ASN A 355 -11.68 31.47 29.20
CA ASN A 355 -11.47 31.71 30.63
C ASN A 355 -12.68 31.28 31.49
N VAL A 356 -13.90 31.42 30.96
CA VAL A 356 -15.15 31.03 31.65
C VAL A 356 -15.42 29.54 31.46
N LEU A 357 -15.17 29.01 30.25
CA LEU A 357 -15.40 27.59 29.93
C LEU A 357 -14.46 26.64 30.68
N VAL A 358 -13.19 27.01 30.89
CA VAL A 358 -12.22 26.18 31.62
C VAL A 358 -12.62 25.99 33.08
N VAL A 359 -13.13 27.05 33.74
CA VAL A 359 -13.56 27.01 35.14
C VAL A 359 -14.87 26.22 35.29
N ASN A 360 -15.87 26.50 34.45
CA ASN A 360 -17.23 25.97 34.66
C ASN A 360 -17.51 24.64 33.93
N ASN A 361 -16.93 24.43 32.74
CA ASN A 361 -17.41 23.42 31.78
C ASN A 361 -16.27 22.72 30.98
N CYS A 362 -15.19 22.31 31.65
CA CYS A 362 -14.08 21.58 30.99
C CYS A 362 -14.53 20.34 30.18
N TRP A 363 -15.60 19.64 30.61
CA TRP A 363 -16.16 18.49 29.88
C TRP A 363 -16.60 18.83 28.44
N LEU A 364 -17.10 20.04 28.22
CA LEU A 364 -17.56 20.51 26.90
C LEU A 364 -16.37 20.78 25.96
N ILE A 365 -15.27 21.30 26.50
CA ILE A 365 -14.00 21.50 25.78
C ILE A 365 -13.48 20.16 25.27
N GLN A 366 -13.49 19.12 26.12
CA GLN A 366 -13.00 17.80 25.77
C GLN A 366 -13.92 17.06 24.77
N LEU A 367 -15.24 17.13 24.95
CA LEU A 367 -16.22 16.44 24.06
C LEU A 367 -16.21 16.98 22.61
N LEU A 368 -16.11 18.31 22.46
CA LEU A 368 -16.13 18.98 21.16
C LEU A 368 -14.72 19.27 20.60
N SER A 369 -13.67 19.00 21.36
CA SER A 369 -12.27 19.35 21.04
C SER A 369 -12.11 20.84 20.71
N LEU A 370 -12.57 21.70 21.62
CA LEU A 370 -12.52 23.16 21.45
C LEU A 370 -11.08 23.66 21.60
N ALA A 371 -10.48 24.07 20.47
CA ALA A 371 -9.15 24.66 20.43
C ALA A 371 -9.12 25.90 19.52
N CYS A 372 -8.45 26.96 19.96
CA CYS A 372 -8.21 28.16 19.15
C CYS A 372 -6.87 28.02 18.41
N THR A 373 -6.86 28.16 17.08
CA THR A 373 -5.65 27.97 16.24
C THR A 373 -4.77 29.22 16.12
N ILE A 374 -5.33 30.40 16.38
CA ILE A 374 -4.64 31.68 16.19
C ILE A 374 -3.83 32.00 17.45
N LYS A 375 -2.50 32.01 17.32
CA LYS A 375 -1.55 32.21 18.43
C LYS A 375 -1.63 33.59 19.11
N GLU A 376 -2.31 34.54 18.48
CA GLU A 376 -2.45 35.93 18.95
C GLU A 376 -3.63 36.16 19.93
N TYR A 377 -4.33 35.12 20.39
CA TYR A 377 -5.34 35.25 21.45
C TYR A 377 -4.68 35.16 22.83
N LYS A 378 -5.00 36.11 23.72
CA LYS A 378 -4.50 36.11 25.10
C LYS A 378 -5.28 35.06 25.91
N VAL A 379 -4.77 33.83 25.96
CA VAL A 379 -5.22 32.82 26.92
C VAL A 379 -4.56 33.12 28.26
N ILE A 380 -5.34 33.67 29.20
CA ILE A 380 -4.87 33.90 30.57
C ILE A 380 -4.96 32.56 31.31
N ILE A 381 -4.01 31.67 31.03
CA ILE A 381 -3.79 30.52 31.90
C ILE A 381 -3.18 31.06 33.19
N ASN A 382 -3.99 31.14 34.24
CA ASN A 382 -3.49 31.35 35.59
C ASN A 382 -2.60 30.15 35.96
N ARG A 383 -1.30 30.23 35.65
CA ARG A 383 -0.28 29.32 36.19
C ARG A 383 -0.11 29.46 37.69
N ASP A 384 -0.63 30.55 38.26
CA ASP A 384 -0.52 30.91 39.67
C ASP A 384 -1.79 30.57 40.47
N VAL A 385 -2.48 29.46 40.11
CA VAL A 385 -3.37 28.78 41.07
C VAL A 385 -2.49 27.89 41.94
N THR A 386 -2.25 28.34 43.17
CA THR A 386 -1.57 27.58 44.22
C THR A 386 -2.23 26.22 44.43
N PRO A 387 -1.47 25.14 44.72
CA PRO A 387 -2.02 23.80 44.93
C PRO A 387 -2.69 23.72 46.31
N GLY A 388 -3.88 24.30 46.43
CA GLY A 388 -4.55 24.55 47.70
C GLY A 388 -6.09 24.58 47.66
N ASP A 389 -6.71 24.15 46.56
CA ASP A 389 -8.10 23.70 46.55
C ASP A 389 -8.32 22.71 45.38
N GLY A 390 -9.43 21.95 45.39
CA GLY A 390 -9.72 20.80 44.51
C GLY A 390 -9.96 21.09 43.01
N GLY A 391 -9.31 22.11 42.45
CA GLY A 391 -9.43 22.53 41.06
C GLY A 391 -8.94 21.45 40.08
N LYS A 392 -9.88 20.86 39.33
CA LYS A 392 -9.58 19.89 38.26
C LYS A 392 -8.65 20.51 37.22
N LYS A 393 -7.45 19.94 37.03
CA LYS A 393 -6.61 20.27 35.87
C LYS A 393 -7.38 19.95 34.59
N CYS A 394 -7.71 20.98 33.82
CA CYS A 394 -8.27 20.83 32.49
C CYS A 394 -7.11 20.74 31.50
N ASP A 395 -6.77 19.53 31.07
CA ASP A 395 -5.76 19.33 30.03
C ASP A 395 -6.35 19.77 28.68
N LEU A 396 -5.94 20.97 28.23
CA LEU A 396 -6.35 21.50 26.93
C LEU A 396 -5.60 20.75 25.80
N PRO A 397 -6.29 20.30 24.74
CA PRO A 397 -5.62 19.68 23.60
C PRO A 397 -4.75 20.71 22.88
N SER A 398 -3.44 20.52 22.91
CA SER A 398 -2.48 21.42 22.25
C SER A 398 -2.48 21.28 20.72
N ASP A 399 -2.33 22.43 20.07
CA ASP A 399 -2.00 22.69 18.67
C ASP A 399 -2.78 21.92 17.60
N GLU A 400 -3.63 22.66 16.85
CA GLU A 400 -4.49 22.28 15.70
C GLU A 400 -5.94 21.86 16.01
N ALA A 401 -6.93 22.68 15.62
CA ALA A 401 -8.37 22.39 15.70
C ALA A 401 -8.88 21.32 14.69
N GLY A 402 -7.97 20.52 14.09
CA GLY A 402 -8.28 19.46 13.13
C GLY A 402 -8.77 19.94 11.74
N ILE A 403 -8.96 21.24 11.54
CA ILE A 403 -9.51 21.81 10.28
C ILE A 403 -8.63 21.48 9.07
N ILE A 404 -7.31 21.35 9.27
CA ILE A 404 -6.36 20.96 8.21
C ILE A 404 -6.73 19.58 7.66
N TRP A 405 -6.99 18.61 8.54
CA TRP A 405 -7.44 17.27 8.14
C TRP A 405 -8.84 17.31 7.51
N ASP A 406 -9.79 18.08 8.06
CA ASP A 406 -11.10 18.28 7.43
C ASP A 406 -10.99 18.83 5.99
N SER A 407 -10.05 19.76 5.76
CA SER A 407 -9.77 20.39 4.46
C SER A 407 -9.14 19.42 3.46
N ILE A 408 -8.19 18.59 3.92
CA ILE A 408 -7.58 17.51 3.11
C ILE A 408 -8.65 16.48 2.74
N CYS A 409 -9.49 16.08 3.69
CA CYS A 409 -10.62 15.17 3.47
C CYS A 409 -11.58 15.75 2.42
N PHE A 410 -11.98 17.02 2.56
CA PHE A 410 -12.82 17.74 1.60
C PHE A 410 -12.25 17.71 0.18
N ALA A 411 -10.94 17.97 0.03
CA ALA A 411 -10.24 17.92 -1.26
C ALA A 411 -10.40 16.55 -1.95
N PHE A 412 -10.13 15.47 -1.21
CA PHE A 412 -10.25 14.10 -1.73
C PHE A 412 -11.71 13.67 -1.97
N LEU A 413 -12.66 14.11 -1.15
CA LEU A 413 -14.09 13.88 -1.37
C LEU A 413 -14.58 14.53 -2.67
N LEU A 414 -14.18 15.78 -2.96
CA LEU A 414 -14.50 16.46 -4.22
C LEU A 414 -13.84 15.80 -5.42
N LEU A 415 -12.57 15.41 -5.30
CA LEU A 415 -11.82 14.73 -6.37
C LEU A 415 -12.45 13.36 -6.70
N GLN A 416 -12.83 12.58 -5.70
CA GLN A 416 -13.54 11.31 -5.88
C GLN A 416 -14.96 11.51 -6.47
N ARG A 417 -15.68 12.57 -6.08
CA ARG A 417 -16.96 12.94 -6.70
C ARG A 417 -16.79 13.23 -8.19
N ARG A 418 -15.70 13.90 -8.57
CA ARG A 418 -15.36 14.18 -9.97
C ARG A 418 -15.00 12.92 -10.74
N VAL A 419 -14.32 11.96 -10.11
CA VAL A 419 -14.06 10.62 -10.66
C VAL A 419 -15.36 9.86 -10.95
N PHE A 420 -16.31 9.80 -10.02
CA PHE A 420 -17.60 9.13 -10.23
C PHE A 420 -18.41 9.71 -11.39
N MET A 421 -18.26 11.01 -11.68
CA MET A 421 -18.94 11.71 -12.79
C MET A 421 -18.17 11.63 -14.13
N SER A 422 -17.17 10.75 -14.25
CA SER A 422 -16.25 10.69 -15.38
C SER A 422 -16.46 9.47 -16.28
N TYR A 423 -16.32 9.66 -17.60
CA TYR A 423 -16.42 8.56 -18.60
C TYR A 423 -15.39 7.44 -18.39
N TYR A 424 -14.28 7.73 -17.71
CA TYR A 424 -13.27 6.73 -17.36
C TYR A 424 -13.77 5.76 -16.26
N PHE A 425 -14.62 6.23 -15.34
CA PHE A 425 -15.16 5.40 -14.26
C PHE A 425 -16.16 4.35 -14.78
N LEU A 426 -16.88 4.62 -15.87
CA LEU A 426 -17.77 3.65 -16.51
C LEU A 426 -17.05 2.37 -16.96
N HIS A 427 -15.81 2.50 -17.46
CA HIS A 427 -14.99 1.33 -17.80
C HIS A 427 -14.61 0.52 -16.55
N VAL A 428 -14.26 1.20 -15.44
CA VAL A 428 -13.96 0.54 -14.17
C VAL A 428 -15.19 -0.21 -13.62
N VAL A 429 -16.39 0.37 -13.69
CA VAL A 429 -17.64 -0.31 -13.30
C VAL A 429 -17.90 -1.55 -14.16
N ALA A 430 -17.62 -1.49 -15.47
CA ALA A 430 -17.75 -2.65 -16.36
C ALA A 430 -16.75 -3.77 -16.01
N ASP A 431 -15.49 -3.46 -15.65
CA ASP A 431 -14.51 -4.46 -15.20
C ASP A 431 -14.89 -5.08 -13.85
N ILE A 432 -15.37 -4.29 -12.89
CA ILE A 432 -15.84 -4.80 -11.59
C ILE A 432 -17.05 -5.73 -11.80
N ARG A 433 -18.01 -5.35 -12.65
CA ARG A 433 -19.16 -6.19 -13.00
C ARG A 433 -18.74 -7.50 -13.68
N ALA A 434 -17.78 -7.45 -14.60
CA ALA A 434 -17.19 -8.66 -15.16
C ALA A 434 -16.51 -9.51 -14.06
N SER A 435 -15.68 -8.90 -13.21
CA SER A 435 -14.98 -9.61 -12.13
C SER A 435 -15.91 -10.30 -11.12
N GLN A 436 -17.14 -9.82 -10.92
CA GLN A 436 -18.15 -10.53 -10.13
C GLN A 436 -18.67 -11.79 -10.83
N ILE A 437 -18.91 -11.73 -12.15
CA ILE A 437 -19.38 -12.88 -12.93
C ILE A 437 -18.33 -14.01 -12.92
N LEU A 438 -17.04 -13.68 -12.92
CA LEU A 438 -15.95 -14.67 -12.80
C LEU A 438 -15.67 -15.15 -11.36
N ALA A 439 -16.44 -14.75 -10.35
CA ALA A 439 -16.15 -15.14 -8.96
C ALA A 439 -16.24 -16.67 -8.75
N SER A 440 -17.26 -17.33 -9.32
CA SER A 440 -17.39 -18.79 -9.34
C SER A 440 -16.23 -19.46 -10.07
N ARG A 441 -15.85 -18.92 -11.22
CA ARG A 441 -14.75 -19.41 -12.07
C ARG A 441 -13.40 -19.40 -11.34
N GLY A 442 -13.16 -18.39 -10.51
CA GLY A 442 -12.00 -18.35 -9.62
C GLY A 442 -12.00 -19.52 -8.61
N ALA A 443 -13.14 -19.80 -7.97
CA ALA A 443 -13.28 -20.90 -7.01
C ALA A 443 -13.09 -22.28 -7.67
N GLU A 444 -13.60 -22.50 -8.88
CA GLU A 444 -13.35 -23.72 -9.67
C GLU A 444 -11.86 -23.96 -9.90
N LEU A 445 -11.11 -22.93 -10.31
CA LEU A 445 -9.68 -23.02 -10.59
C LEU A 445 -8.86 -23.31 -9.31
N PHE A 446 -9.24 -22.72 -8.18
CA PHE A 446 -8.61 -23.05 -6.88
C PHE A 446 -8.92 -24.50 -6.47
N GLN A 447 -10.17 -24.94 -6.57
CA GLN A 447 -10.56 -26.30 -6.21
C GLN A 447 -9.88 -27.35 -7.10
N ALA A 448 -9.75 -27.09 -8.40
CA ALA A 448 -9.02 -27.96 -9.32
C ALA A 448 -7.53 -28.07 -8.95
N THR A 449 -6.88 -26.97 -8.53
CA THR A 449 -5.50 -26.98 -8.04
C THR A 449 -5.36 -27.78 -6.74
N ILE A 450 -6.26 -27.59 -5.77
CA ILE A 450 -6.26 -28.32 -4.50
C ILE A 450 -6.43 -29.82 -4.73
N VAL A 451 -7.43 -30.23 -5.54
CA VAL A 451 -7.68 -31.64 -5.87
C VAL A 451 -6.47 -32.28 -6.57
N LYS A 452 -5.80 -31.54 -7.47
CA LYS A 452 -4.58 -32.02 -8.13
C LYS A 452 -3.42 -32.20 -7.14
N ALA A 453 -3.25 -31.28 -6.19
CA ALA A 453 -2.22 -31.38 -5.15
C ALA A 453 -2.49 -32.56 -4.20
N VAL A 454 -3.74 -32.78 -3.78
CA VAL A 454 -4.14 -33.94 -2.96
C VAL A 454 -3.90 -35.25 -3.70
N ARG A 455 -4.25 -35.35 -4.99
CA ARG A 455 -3.98 -36.56 -5.79
C ARG A 455 -2.48 -36.84 -5.90
N ALA A 456 -1.66 -35.81 -6.16
CA ALA A 456 -0.20 -35.98 -6.22
C ALA A 456 0.39 -36.45 -4.87
N ARG A 457 -0.13 -35.98 -3.74
CA ARG A 457 0.25 -36.46 -2.41
C ARG A 457 -0.14 -37.92 -2.18
N LEU A 458 -1.36 -38.31 -2.54
CA LEU A 458 -1.82 -39.69 -2.43
C LEU A 458 -0.95 -40.64 -3.29
N GLU A 459 -0.54 -40.20 -4.47
CA GLU A 459 0.39 -40.95 -5.33
C GLU A 459 1.82 -41.05 -4.74
N GLU A 460 2.33 -39.99 -4.10
CA GLU A 460 3.60 -40.02 -3.37
C GLU A 460 3.53 -40.95 -2.15
N GLU A 461 2.46 -40.88 -1.36
CA GLU A 461 2.21 -41.72 -0.20
C GLU A 461 2.07 -43.20 -0.61
N ASN A 462 1.28 -43.51 -1.63
CA ASN A 462 1.16 -44.88 -2.16
C ASN A 462 2.50 -45.43 -2.67
N LYS A 463 3.31 -44.63 -3.37
CA LYS A 463 4.67 -45.03 -3.78
C LYS A 463 5.57 -45.30 -2.58
N SER A 464 5.49 -44.47 -1.53
CA SER A 464 6.25 -44.69 -0.29
C SER A 464 5.77 -45.93 0.48
N MET A 465 4.46 -46.20 0.50
CA MET A 465 3.85 -47.39 1.11
C MET A 465 4.27 -48.66 0.36
N GLU A 466 4.27 -48.64 -0.98
CA GLU A 466 4.77 -49.74 -1.80
C GLU A 466 6.26 -50.01 -1.57
N GLN A 467 7.10 -48.97 -1.48
CA GLN A 467 8.52 -49.11 -1.16
C GLN A 467 8.71 -49.74 0.23
N LEU A 468 7.97 -49.28 1.23
CA LEU A 468 8.02 -49.79 2.60
C LEU A 468 7.51 -51.24 2.68
N LYS A 469 6.46 -51.58 1.93
CA LYS A 469 5.96 -52.96 1.80
C LYS A 469 7.00 -53.88 1.14
N ARG A 470 7.63 -53.46 0.04
CA ARG A 470 8.71 -54.23 -0.61
C ARG A 470 9.90 -54.46 0.32
N GLN A 471 10.30 -53.45 1.11
CA GLN A 471 11.34 -53.60 2.13
C GLN A 471 10.92 -54.57 3.25
N MET A 472 9.69 -54.45 3.76
CA MET A 472 9.15 -55.37 4.77
C MET A 472 9.11 -56.82 4.26
N ASP A 473 8.68 -57.04 3.02
CA ASP A 473 8.59 -58.39 2.46
C ASP A 473 9.99 -58.97 2.13
N ARG A 474 10.97 -58.15 1.70
CA ARG A 474 12.40 -58.54 1.65
C ARG A 474 12.93 -58.94 3.03
N ILE A 475 12.65 -58.14 4.07
CA ILE A 475 13.09 -58.44 5.45
C ILE A 475 12.49 -59.78 5.93
N LYS A 476 11.20 -60.04 5.66
CA LYS A 476 10.57 -61.34 5.97
C LYS A 476 11.24 -62.49 5.21
N GLN A 477 11.46 -62.35 3.90
CA GLN A 477 12.14 -63.37 3.10
C GLN A 477 13.55 -63.65 3.62
N ARG A 478 14.32 -62.61 4.00
CA ARG A 478 15.66 -62.77 4.60
C ARG A 478 15.61 -63.44 5.97
N GLN A 479 14.63 -63.10 6.82
CA GLN A 479 14.38 -63.82 8.08
C GLN A 479 13.99 -65.29 7.87
N GLU A 480 13.21 -65.60 6.83
CA GLU A 480 12.86 -66.97 6.47
C GLU A 480 14.06 -67.75 5.90
N LYS A 481 14.89 -67.14 5.05
CA LYS A 481 16.19 -67.67 4.60
C LYS A 481 17.07 -68.04 5.81
N PHE A 482 17.35 -67.10 6.71
CA PHE A 482 18.14 -67.37 7.92
C PHE A 482 17.53 -68.45 8.82
N LYS A 483 16.20 -68.47 8.99
CA LYS A 483 15.49 -69.52 9.75
C LYS A 483 15.55 -70.90 9.07
N SER A 484 15.69 -70.94 7.75
CA SER A 484 15.90 -72.16 6.96
C SER A 484 17.35 -72.63 7.04
N GLY A 485 18.31 -71.72 6.86
CA GLY A 485 19.75 -71.96 7.02
C GLY A 485 20.10 -72.50 8.41
N LYS A 486 19.59 -71.87 9.48
CA LYS A 486 19.74 -72.38 10.86
C LYS A 486 19.26 -73.83 11.02
N LYS A 487 18.14 -74.20 10.40
CA LYS A 487 17.65 -75.59 10.44
C LYS A 487 18.59 -76.55 9.70
N LYS A 488 19.12 -76.15 8.53
CA LYS A 488 20.08 -76.95 7.75
C LYS A 488 21.38 -77.17 8.52
N MET A 489 21.93 -76.13 9.15
CA MET A 489 23.12 -76.26 10.00
C MET A 489 22.87 -77.13 11.23
N LEU A 490 21.71 -76.99 11.89
CA LEU A 490 21.34 -77.86 13.01
C LEU A 490 21.19 -79.34 12.60
N SER A 491 20.71 -79.64 11.39
CA SER A 491 20.73 -81.02 10.87
C SER A 491 22.14 -81.50 10.51
N LEU A 492 23.00 -80.65 9.95
CA LEU A 492 24.35 -81.04 9.53
C LEU A 492 25.27 -81.30 10.75
N ALA A 493 25.19 -80.46 11.78
CA ALA A 493 25.89 -80.65 13.05
C ALA A 493 25.44 -81.91 13.81
N GLN A 494 24.24 -82.42 13.50
CA GLN A 494 23.70 -83.66 14.06
C GLN A 494 24.10 -84.91 13.25
N GLU A 495 24.66 -84.77 12.03
CA GLU A 495 25.28 -85.86 11.27
C GLU A 495 26.79 -86.00 11.55
N SER A 496 27.46 -84.97 12.05
CA SER A 496 28.91 -84.96 12.31
C SER A 496 29.34 -85.47 13.70
N GLY A 497 28.45 -86.10 14.46
CA GLY A 497 28.65 -86.36 15.89
C GLY A 497 28.05 -87.66 16.42
N ASP A 498 28.29 -88.80 15.77
CA ASP A 498 27.94 -90.12 16.31
C ASP A 498 28.96 -91.21 15.90
N ARG A 499 29.93 -91.50 16.79
CA ARG A 499 30.66 -92.78 16.90
C ARG A 499 31.56 -92.83 18.14
N GLU A 500 31.06 -93.41 19.22
CA GLU A 500 31.70 -94.55 19.91
C GLU A 500 30.70 -95.20 20.90
N ASN A 501 30.82 -96.52 21.11
CA ASN A 501 29.72 -97.38 21.56
C ASN A 501 29.83 -97.79 23.06
N PRO A 502 29.30 -98.94 23.56
CA PRO A 502 28.36 -98.93 24.68
C PRO A 502 28.88 -99.67 25.93
N ILE A 503 28.06 -99.75 27.00
CA ILE A 503 27.96 -100.88 27.95
C ILE A 503 26.68 -100.72 28.81
N GLN A 504 25.98 -101.83 29.08
CA GLN A 504 24.81 -102.00 29.98
C GLN A 504 25.18 -103.05 31.07
N PRO A 505 24.32 -103.50 32.02
CA PRO A 505 23.02 -102.99 32.55
C PRO A 505 22.99 -102.92 34.11
N GLN A 506 21.84 -102.56 34.72
CA GLN A 506 21.11 -103.47 35.64
C GLN A 506 19.71 -102.94 36.05
N GLU A 507 18.82 -103.86 36.43
CA GLU A 507 17.37 -103.65 36.59
C GLU A 507 16.89 -103.43 38.04
N SER A 508 15.78 -102.71 38.19
CA SER A 508 14.63 -102.98 39.09
C SER A 508 13.72 -101.72 39.12
N GLY A 509 12.40 -101.76 39.31
CA GLY A 509 11.44 -102.86 39.40
C GLY A 509 10.09 -102.32 39.94
N TYR A 510 9.01 -102.49 39.18
CA TYR A 510 7.59 -102.29 39.56
C TYR A 510 7.05 -100.87 39.96
N ARG A 511 6.44 -100.20 38.97
CA ARG A 511 4.99 -99.88 38.85
C ARG A 511 4.17 -99.47 40.10
N GLU A 512 3.53 -98.28 40.06
CA GLU A 512 2.06 -98.14 40.19
C GLU A 512 1.48 -96.78 39.72
N ASN A 513 0.15 -96.64 39.74
CA ASN A 513 -0.68 -95.72 38.92
C ASN A 513 -1.26 -94.51 39.73
N PRO A 514 -1.96 -93.53 39.09
CA PRO A 514 -1.98 -92.13 39.56
C PRO A 514 -3.23 -91.69 40.36
N ILE A 515 -3.13 -90.51 40.99
CA ILE A 515 -4.25 -89.75 41.60
C ILE A 515 -4.14 -88.25 41.23
N GLN A 516 -5.24 -87.67 40.71
CA GLN A 516 -5.55 -86.22 40.65
C GLN A 516 -6.33 -85.82 41.93
N PRO A 517 -6.29 -84.58 42.47
CA PRO A 517 -6.99 -83.40 41.90
C PRO A 517 -6.22 -82.07 42.17
N GLN A 518 -6.74 -80.82 42.15
CA GLN A 518 -8.10 -80.29 41.91
C GLN A 518 -8.11 -78.94 41.14
N GLU A 519 -8.71 -77.88 41.70
CA GLU A 519 -9.21 -76.65 41.06
C GLU A 519 -8.93 -75.39 41.93
N SER A 520 -9.23 -74.22 41.36
CA SER A 520 -9.66 -72.92 41.95
C SER A 520 -8.78 -71.74 41.50
N GLY A 521 -9.31 -70.55 41.18
CA GLY A 521 -10.71 -70.10 41.00
C GLY A 521 -10.75 -68.57 40.77
N ASP A 522 -11.86 -68.04 40.21
CA ASP A 522 -12.44 -66.68 40.40
C ASP A 522 -11.57 -65.40 40.14
N ARG A 523 -12.06 -64.22 39.70
CA ARG A 523 -13.41 -63.71 39.36
C ARG A 523 -13.37 -62.38 38.54
N GLU A 524 -14.43 -62.12 37.77
CA GLU A 524 -15.14 -60.83 37.47
C GLU A 524 -14.39 -59.50 37.10
N ASN A 525 -14.50 -59.06 35.83
CA ASN A 525 -15.35 -57.97 35.24
C ASN A 525 -15.81 -56.73 36.09
N PRO A 526 -16.36 -55.62 35.50
CA PRO A 526 -16.44 -55.16 34.08
C PRO A 526 -16.13 -53.62 33.89
N ILE A 527 -16.37 -53.06 32.69
CA ILE A 527 -17.44 -52.04 32.39
C ILE A 527 -17.56 -51.89 30.85
N GLN A 528 -18.79 -51.66 30.36
CA GLN A 528 -19.20 -51.61 28.94
C GLN A 528 -19.40 -50.18 28.41
N GLU A 529 -19.46 -50.03 27.08
CA GLU A 529 -20.45 -49.27 26.27
C GLU A 529 -20.09 -49.53 24.77
N GLN A 530 -20.79 -50.43 24.07
CA GLN A 530 -21.95 -50.21 23.17
C GLN A 530 -21.62 -49.32 21.94
N GLU A 531 -21.50 -49.89 20.73
CA GLU A 531 -22.59 -50.22 19.75
C GLU A 531 -22.96 -48.97 18.90
N GLU A 532 -23.16 -48.98 17.56
CA GLU A 532 -23.33 -50.03 16.53
C GLU A 532 -22.67 -49.60 15.19
N GLU A 533 -22.38 -50.54 14.27
CA GLU A 533 -22.59 -50.32 12.83
C GLU A 533 -22.71 -51.68 12.09
N ASP A 534 -23.54 -51.74 11.04
CA ASP A 534 -24.13 -52.97 10.50
C ASP A 534 -23.49 -53.44 9.16
N ASP A 535 -23.63 -54.74 8.93
CA ASP A 535 -23.51 -55.54 7.69
C ASP A 535 -22.31 -55.39 6.71
N GLY A 536 -21.66 -56.54 6.46
CA GLY A 536 -20.52 -56.67 5.55
C GLY A 536 -20.06 -58.12 5.35
N ALA A 537 -21.02 -59.03 5.14
CA ALA A 537 -20.81 -60.48 5.21
C ALA A 537 -20.00 -61.08 4.04
N GLU A 538 -18.65 -61.08 4.15
CA GLU A 538 -17.80 -61.86 3.23
C GLU A 538 -16.60 -62.59 3.88
N ARG A 539 -16.53 -62.65 5.23
CA ARG A 539 -15.39 -63.26 5.97
C ARG A 539 -15.66 -64.61 6.66
N GLU A 540 -16.82 -65.21 6.48
CA GLU A 540 -17.16 -66.47 7.16
C GLU A 540 -16.89 -67.74 6.34
N ARG A 541 -16.63 -67.63 5.02
CA ARG A 541 -16.37 -68.81 4.16
C ARG A 541 -14.90 -69.27 4.11
N GLU A 542 -13.93 -68.46 4.56
CA GLU A 542 -12.53 -68.90 4.68
C GLU A 542 -12.21 -69.54 6.04
N LYS A 543 -12.85 -69.07 7.13
CA LYS A 543 -12.57 -69.56 8.51
C LYS A 543 -12.99 -71.01 8.80
N VAL A 544 -13.70 -71.66 7.88
CA VAL A 544 -14.13 -73.07 8.03
C VAL A 544 -13.13 -74.04 7.40
N LYS A 545 -12.44 -73.68 6.30
CA LYS A 545 -11.50 -74.58 5.61
C LYS A 545 -10.16 -74.79 6.33
N GLU A 546 -9.76 -73.88 7.23
CA GLU A 546 -8.52 -74.02 8.00
C GLU A 546 -8.64 -74.94 9.24
N LYS A 547 -9.87 -75.30 9.65
CA LYS A 547 -10.08 -76.15 10.84
C LYS A 547 -9.97 -77.66 10.58
N GLU A 548 -10.00 -78.11 9.33
CA GLU A 548 -9.97 -79.56 9.00
C GLU A 548 -8.58 -80.12 8.65
N THR A 549 -7.63 -79.30 8.21
CA THR A 549 -6.25 -79.76 7.93
C THR A 549 -5.37 -79.90 9.18
N ALA A 550 -5.88 -79.51 10.36
CA ALA A 550 -5.16 -79.55 11.64
C ALA A 550 -5.16 -80.93 12.34
N LYS A 551 -5.67 -82.00 11.70
CA LYS A 551 -5.81 -83.35 12.29
C LYS A 551 -5.04 -84.48 11.58
N THR A 552 -3.86 -84.23 11.01
CA THR A 552 -2.90 -85.32 10.68
C THR A 552 -1.44 -84.87 10.65
N LYS A 553 -0.84 -84.71 11.83
CA LYS A 553 0.62 -84.82 12.05
C LYS A 553 0.86 -85.03 13.54
N LYS A 554 1.26 -86.26 13.94
CA LYS A 554 1.67 -86.56 15.33
C LYS A 554 2.81 -85.61 15.70
N ARG A 555 2.55 -84.68 16.61
CA ARG A 555 3.58 -83.75 17.12
C ARG A 555 4.50 -84.52 18.07
N GLN A 556 5.81 -84.39 17.89
CA GLN A 556 6.80 -84.81 18.90
C GLN A 556 6.48 -84.07 20.21
N TRP A 557 6.24 -84.81 21.28
CA TRP A 557 5.73 -84.27 22.56
C TRP A 557 6.84 -83.78 23.50
N TRP A 558 7.91 -83.23 22.93
CA TRP A 558 8.91 -82.43 23.65
C TRP A 558 9.46 -81.34 22.76
N ARG A 559 9.28 -80.08 23.18
CA ARG A 559 10.06 -78.91 22.77
C ARG A 559 10.23 -78.04 24.00
N PRO A 560 11.43 -77.52 24.31
CA PRO A 560 11.60 -76.55 25.39
C PRO A 560 10.73 -75.31 25.17
N TRP A 561 10.26 -74.72 26.26
CA TRP A 561 9.55 -73.44 26.23
C TRP A 561 10.48 -72.35 25.69
N VAL A 562 10.08 -71.65 24.64
CA VAL A 562 10.84 -70.53 24.08
C VAL A 562 10.38 -69.26 24.76
N ASP A 563 11.24 -68.71 25.60
CA ASP A 563 11.00 -67.49 26.36
C ASP A 563 11.31 -66.24 25.51
N HIS A 564 10.62 -65.12 25.74
CA HIS A 564 10.87 -63.88 24.99
C HIS A 564 12.32 -63.42 25.17
N ALA A 565 12.85 -63.57 26.39
CA ALA A 565 14.25 -63.26 26.71
C ALA A 565 15.27 -64.17 25.99
N SER A 566 14.94 -65.45 25.74
CA SER A 566 15.85 -66.36 25.03
C SER A 566 15.81 -66.16 23.51
N MET A 567 14.65 -65.79 22.95
CA MET A 567 14.54 -65.41 21.54
C MET A 567 15.38 -64.15 21.23
N VAL A 568 15.28 -63.10 22.05
CA VAL A 568 16.05 -61.84 21.89
C VAL A 568 17.56 -62.06 21.98
N ARG A 569 18.01 -63.08 22.72
CA ARG A 569 19.43 -63.45 22.86
C ARG A 569 19.87 -64.57 21.90
N SER A 570 19.03 -65.00 20.97
CA SER A 570 19.33 -66.14 20.07
C SER A 570 20.18 -65.80 18.84
N GLY A 571 20.82 -64.63 18.84
CA GLY A 571 21.75 -64.18 17.82
C GLY A 571 23.10 -64.90 17.92
N ASP A 572 23.65 -65.26 16.77
CA ASP A 572 24.86 -66.07 16.62
C ASP A 572 25.51 -65.72 15.26
N TYR A 573 26.75 -66.13 15.03
CA TYR A 573 27.59 -65.64 13.93
C TYR A 573 26.98 -65.85 12.52
N TYR A 574 26.15 -66.89 12.33
CA TYR A 574 25.50 -67.20 11.06
C TYR A 574 24.54 -66.11 10.53
N LEU A 575 24.13 -65.16 11.38
CA LEU A 575 23.31 -64.00 10.95
C LEU A 575 24.12 -62.92 10.22
N PHE A 576 25.44 -63.03 10.25
CA PHE A 576 26.40 -62.11 9.61
C PHE A 576 27.21 -62.79 8.50
N GLU A 577 26.80 -63.99 8.05
CA GLU A 577 27.36 -64.60 6.86
C GLU A 577 27.02 -63.74 5.63
N THR A 578 28.04 -63.46 4.82
CA THR A 578 27.91 -62.77 3.53
C THR A 578 27.29 -63.73 2.51
N ASP A 579 25.96 -63.85 2.54
CA ASP A 579 25.15 -64.37 1.44
C ASP A 579 25.29 -63.41 0.23
N SER A 580 26.40 -63.53 -0.51
CA SER A 580 26.85 -62.55 -1.51
C SER A 580 25.92 -62.39 -2.73
N GLU A 581 24.98 -63.31 -2.94
CA GLU A 581 24.04 -63.27 -4.09
C GLU A 581 23.08 -62.05 -4.08
N GLU A 582 22.87 -61.37 -2.94
CA GLU A 582 22.06 -60.15 -2.87
C GLU A 582 22.89 -58.85 -2.80
N GLU A 583 24.20 -58.93 -2.52
CA GLU A 583 25.07 -57.74 -2.53
C GLU A 583 25.52 -57.39 -3.96
N GLU A 584 25.73 -58.38 -4.85
CA GLU A 584 26.06 -58.11 -6.26
C GLU A 584 24.93 -57.36 -7.02
N GLU A 585 23.65 -57.69 -6.79
CA GLU A 585 22.52 -56.93 -7.38
C GLU A 585 22.38 -55.50 -6.81
N GLU A 586 22.79 -55.25 -5.55
CA GLU A 586 22.83 -53.90 -4.99
C GLU A 586 24.10 -53.13 -5.37
N GLU A 587 25.20 -53.80 -5.74
CA GLU A 587 26.45 -53.15 -6.20
C GLU A 587 26.37 -52.74 -7.68
N GLU A 588 25.80 -53.55 -8.59
CA GLU A 588 25.59 -53.15 -10.00
C GLU A 588 24.73 -51.88 -10.15
N THR A 589 23.92 -51.52 -9.14
CA THR A 589 23.18 -50.24 -9.11
C THR A 589 23.83 -49.13 -8.27
N ARG A 590 25.00 -49.37 -7.66
CA ARG A 590 25.75 -48.40 -6.83
C ARG A 590 27.08 -47.93 -7.43
N GLU A 591 27.66 -48.64 -8.39
CA GLU A 591 28.97 -48.29 -8.98
C GLU A 591 29.04 -46.88 -9.60
N ASP A 592 27.89 -46.26 -9.95
CA ASP A 592 27.81 -44.88 -10.46
C ASP A 592 28.10 -43.78 -9.39
N GLN A 593 28.43 -44.12 -8.14
CA GLN A 593 28.66 -43.14 -7.05
C GLN A 593 29.88 -43.38 -6.12
N GLU A 594 31.07 -43.70 -6.65
CA GLU A 594 32.31 -43.49 -5.88
C GLU A 594 32.69 -41.99 -5.75
N LEU A 595 32.70 -41.49 -4.51
CA LEU A 595 33.06 -40.11 -4.17
C LEU A 595 34.59 -39.93 -4.00
N PRO A 596 35.26 -39.03 -4.74
CA PRO A 596 36.71 -38.87 -4.66
C PRO A 596 37.18 -38.27 -3.32
N LYS A 597 38.37 -38.69 -2.88
CA LYS A 597 38.98 -38.36 -1.58
C LYS A 597 39.07 -36.84 -1.37
N LYS A 598 38.53 -36.36 -0.24
CA LYS A 598 38.29 -34.94 0.02
C LYS A 598 39.56 -34.16 0.41
N SER A 599 39.84 -33.07 -0.32
CA SER A 599 40.95 -32.14 -0.05
C SER A 599 40.74 -31.37 1.26
N ALA A 600 41.83 -30.83 1.85
CA ALA A 600 41.81 -30.04 3.09
C ALA A 600 40.80 -28.88 3.05
N PHE A 601 40.55 -28.30 1.87
CA PHE A 601 39.53 -27.28 1.63
C PHE A 601 38.09 -27.75 1.95
N GLN A 602 37.76 -29.02 1.68
CA GLN A 602 36.45 -29.60 2.01
C GLN A 602 36.29 -29.89 3.51
N ARG A 603 37.38 -30.12 4.26
CA ARG A 603 37.33 -30.18 5.73
C ARG A 603 37.06 -28.81 6.35
N ALA A 604 37.61 -27.74 5.79
CA ALA A 604 37.33 -26.36 6.24
C ALA A 604 35.85 -25.98 6.04
N ILE A 605 35.28 -26.31 4.86
CA ILE A 605 33.85 -26.11 4.58
C ILE A 605 32.96 -26.94 5.54
N GLY A 606 33.36 -28.16 5.88
CA GLY A 606 32.66 -28.98 6.87
C GLY A 606 32.58 -28.32 8.26
N LYS A 607 33.69 -27.76 8.75
CA LYS A 607 33.73 -27.05 10.05
C LYS A 607 32.92 -25.74 10.05
N PHE A 608 32.89 -25.02 8.92
CA PHE A 608 32.08 -23.80 8.77
C PHE A 608 30.58 -24.12 8.67
N ALA A 609 30.22 -25.23 8.01
CA ALA A 609 28.84 -25.72 7.95
C ALA A 609 28.33 -26.19 9.33
N SER A 610 29.16 -26.88 10.14
CA SER A 610 28.78 -27.25 11.50
C SER A 610 28.57 -26.04 12.42
N ALA A 611 29.37 -24.97 12.25
CA ALA A 611 29.19 -23.73 13.00
C ALA A 611 27.86 -23.02 12.67
N LEU A 612 27.42 -23.06 11.40
CA LEU A 612 26.11 -22.53 10.98
C LEU A 612 24.93 -23.41 11.43
N ILE A 613 25.13 -24.72 11.60
CA ILE A 613 24.10 -25.65 12.12
C ILE A 613 23.93 -25.53 13.64
N ALA A 614 24.94 -25.01 14.35
CA ALA A 614 24.90 -24.76 15.80
C ALA A 614 24.15 -23.47 16.21
N LEU A 615 23.75 -22.62 15.25
CA LEU A 615 22.85 -21.50 15.52
C LEU A 615 21.40 -21.99 15.71
N PRO A 616 20.62 -21.43 16.64
CA PRO A 616 19.31 -21.96 17.01
C PRO A 616 18.34 -21.97 15.82
N ARG A 617 17.71 -23.12 15.58
CA ARG A 617 16.84 -23.41 14.42
C ARG A 617 15.52 -22.61 14.37
N SER A 618 15.30 -21.66 15.27
CA SER A 618 14.00 -21.05 15.54
C SER A 618 13.61 -19.89 14.61
N ILE A 619 14.54 -19.27 13.86
CA ILE A 619 14.26 -17.97 13.20
C ILE A 619 14.13 -18.03 11.67
N ILE A 620 14.78 -18.95 10.93
CA ILE A 620 14.62 -19.00 9.45
C ILE A 620 14.62 -20.42 8.85
N LYS A 621 13.44 -20.90 8.41
CA LYS A 621 13.31 -22.03 7.47
C LYS A 621 13.72 -21.59 6.05
N LEU A 622 15.02 -21.49 5.79
CA LEU A 622 15.52 -21.28 4.42
C LEU A 622 15.61 -22.63 3.68
N PRO A 623 14.90 -22.82 2.55
CA PRO A 623 15.09 -24.00 1.71
C PRO A 623 16.55 -24.09 1.22
N LYS A 624 17.05 -25.32 1.03
CA LYS A 624 18.45 -25.64 0.68
C LYS A 624 18.98 -24.86 -0.52
N THR A 625 18.11 -24.47 -1.45
CA THR A 625 18.40 -23.61 -2.60
C THR A 625 18.92 -22.22 -2.20
N ILE A 626 18.34 -21.56 -1.20
CA ILE A 626 18.76 -20.21 -0.80
C ILE A 626 20.14 -20.25 -0.14
N LEU A 627 20.43 -21.26 0.68
CA LEU A 627 21.79 -21.48 1.20
C LEU A 627 22.79 -21.66 0.05
N GLN A 628 22.41 -22.39 -1.00
CA GLN A 628 23.22 -22.58 -2.20
C GLN A 628 23.45 -21.27 -2.99
N TYR A 629 22.42 -20.40 -3.10
CA TYR A 629 22.53 -19.08 -3.74
C TYR A 629 23.35 -18.08 -2.90
N VAL A 630 23.18 -18.05 -1.58
CA VAL A 630 23.97 -17.21 -0.67
C VAL A 630 25.44 -17.62 -0.69
N ILE A 631 25.74 -18.92 -0.68
CA ILE A 631 27.11 -19.43 -0.85
C ILE A 631 27.67 -19.06 -2.24
N ARG A 632 26.86 -19.12 -3.31
CA ARG A 632 27.29 -18.68 -4.66
C ARG A 632 27.58 -17.18 -4.71
N ALA A 633 26.74 -16.36 -4.10
CA ALA A 633 26.91 -14.92 -4.01
C ALA A 633 28.13 -14.55 -3.15
N ALA A 634 28.30 -15.15 -1.98
CA ALA A 634 29.47 -14.96 -1.12
C ALA A 634 30.77 -15.39 -1.82
N LYS A 635 30.77 -16.54 -2.52
CA LYS A 635 31.90 -16.99 -3.34
C LYS A 635 32.22 -15.98 -4.45
N PHE A 636 31.21 -15.40 -5.10
CA PHE A 636 31.40 -14.41 -6.17
C PHE A 636 31.90 -13.07 -5.64
N VAL A 637 31.38 -12.60 -4.50
CA VAL A 637 31.84 -11.37 -3.81
C VAL A 637 33.28 -11.53 -3.32
N TYR A 638 33.62 -12.64 -2.69
CA TYR A 638 34.98 -12.94 -2.25
C TYR A 638 35.97 -13.01 -3.42
N HIS A 639 35.59 -13.68 -4.52
CA HIS A 639 36.41 -13.75 -5.73
C HIS A 639 36.55 -12.39 -6.43
N ALA A 640 35.50 -11.56 -6.47
CA ALA A 640 35.53 -10.21 -7.04
C ALA A 640 36.21 -9.16 -6.14
N TRP A 641 36.39 -9.46 -4.85
CA TRP A 641 37.16 -8.64 -3.91
C TRP A 641 38.66 -8.94 -3.98
N ILE A 642 39.02 -10.22 -4.23
CA ILE A 642 40.41 -10.69 -4.35
C ILE A 642 40.97 -10.59 -5.78
N THR A 643 40.12 -10.56 -6.81
CA THR A 643 40.57 -10.38 -8.20
C THR A 643 40.21 -9.02 -8.75
N ASP A 644 41.20 -8.38 -9.38
CA ASP A 644 41.14 -6.99 -9.83
C ASP A 644 39.92 -6.74 -10.74
N SER A 645 39.07 -5.76 -10.40
CA SER A 645 37.75 -5.50 -11.01
C SER A 645 37.74 -5.45 -12.56
N LYS A 646 38.91 -5.18 -13.15
CA LYS A 646 39.21 -5.18 -14.59
C LYS A 646 39.06 -6.56 -15.24
N THR A 647 39.36 -7.67 -14.55
CA THR A 647 39.31 -9.05 -15.10
C THR A 647 37.87 -9.55 -15.22
N ALA A 648 37.07 -9.45 -14.15
CA ALA A 648 35.64 -9.80 -14.14
C ALA A 648 34.84 -9.01 -15.19
N MET A 649 35.17 -7.72 -15.39
CA MET A 649 34.61 -6.90 -16.47
C MET A 649 35.01 -7.41 -17.87
N LYS A 650 36.26 -7.88 -18.05
CA LYS A 650 36.76 -8.43 -19.32
C LYS A 650 36.09 -9.78 -19.65
N GLU A 651 35.82 -10.63 -18.66
CA GLU A 651 35.06 -11.87 -18.83
C GLU A 651 33.60 -11.61 -19.20
N ARG A 652 32.89 -10.75 -18.46
CA ARG A 652 31.48 -10.42 -18.79
C ARG A 652 31.34 -9.69 -20.13
N SER A 653 32.36 -8.93 -20.56
CA SER A 653 32.43 -8.36 -21.91
C SER A 653 32.57 -9.44 -22.98
N LYS A 654 33.43 -10.45 -22.76
CA LYS A 654 33.53 -11.64 -23.62
C LYS A 654 32.21 -12.42 -23.67
N GLU A 655 31.49 -12.57 -22.55
CA GLU A 655 30.16 -13.21 -22.53
C GLU A 655 29.10 -12.43 -23.31
N LYS A 656 29.00 -11.11 -23.10
CA LYS A 656 28.08 -10.25 -23.89
C LYS A 656 28.39 -10.32 -25.39
N ARG A 657 29.67 -10.35 -25.77
CA ARG A 657 30.11 -10.53 -27.18
C ARG A 657 29.78 -11.93 -27.72
N LYS A 658 29.88 -12.99 -26.90
CA LYS A 658 29.43 -14.37 -27.24
C LYS A 658 27.91 -14.51 -27.33
N PHE A 659 27.14 -13.74 -26.55
CA PHE A 659 25.68 -13.68 -26.61
C PHE A 659 25.22 -12.98 -27.89
N TRP A 660 25.76 -11.79 -28.18
CA TRP A 660 25.50 -11.07 -29.42
C TRP A 660 25.89 -11.88 -30.67
N LYS A 661 27.06 -12.53 -30.68
CA LYS A 661 27.45 -13.44 -31.77
C LYS A 661 26.50 -14.64 -31.97
N ARG A 662 25.76 -15.08 -30.94
CA ARG A 662 24.73 -16.13 -31.07
C ARG A 662 23.41 -15.59 -31.62
N TYR A 663 22.99 -14.39 -31.24
CA TYR A 663 21.82 -13.74 -31.83
C TYR A 663 22.05 -13.39 -33.31
N THR A 664 23.15 -12.70 -33.65
CA THR A 664 23.45 -12.32 -35.04
C THR A 664 23.75 -13.49 -35.97
N LYS A 665 24.07 -14.69 -35.44
CA LYS A 665 24.17 -15.92 -36.25
C LYS A 665 22.79 -16.49 -36.62
N ARG A 666 21.72 -16.18 -35.87
CA ARG A 666 20.39 -16.77 -36.10
C ARG A 666 19.63 -16.10 -37.25
N ASP A 667 19.87 -14.81 -37.49
CA ASP A 667 19.25 -14.07 -38.62
C ASP A 667 19.97 -14.25 -39.97
N LYS A 668 21.20 -14.80 -40.00
CA LYS A 668 21.96 -14.95 -41.26
C LYS A 668 21.57 -16.16 -42.13
N HIS A 669 20.67 -17.03 -41.68
CA HIS A 669 20.26 -18.21 -42.46
C HIS A 669 19.13 -17.95 -43.48
N LYS A 670 18.72 -16.69 -43.71
CA LYS A 670 17.63 -16.37 -44.65
C LYS A 670 17.81 -15.09 -45.46
N LYS A 671 19.02 -14.86 -46.01
CA LYS A 671 19.22 -13.96 -47.17
C LYS A 671 20.61 -14.13 -47.83
N ASP A 672 20.75 -15.15 -48.67
CA ASP A 672 21.86 -15.22 -49.65
C ASP A 672 21.32 -15.05 -51.07
N LYS A 673 21.54 -13.85 -51.62
CA LYS A 673 21.83 -13.52 -53.04
C LYS A 673 21.57 -12.03 -53.32
N LYS A 674 22.62 -11.22 -53.21
CA LYS A 674 23.14 -10.29 -54.23
C LYS A 674 24.15 -9.31 -53.60
N GLU A 675 25.22 -9.05 -54.36
CA GLU A 675 26.03 -7.81 -54.51
C GLU A 675 26.10 -6.82 -53.30
N GLY A 676 27.24 -6.28 -52.89
CA GLY A 676 28.64 -6.40 -53.34
C GLY A 676 29.48 -5.30 -52.69
N HIS A 677 30.77 -5.56 -52.44
CA HIS A 677 31.87 -4.62 -52.11
C HIS A 677 31.64 -3.44 -51.13
N VAL A 678 32.37 -3.43 -50.01
CA VAL A 678 33.35 -2.39 -49.60
C VAL A 678 33.98 -2.81 -48.26
N THR A 679 35.30 -2.96 -48.28
CA THR A 679 36.16 -3.15 -47.11
C THR A 679 36.43 -1.80 -46.45
N ILE A 680 36.31 -1.76 -45.11
CA ILE A 680 37.02 -0.80 -44.28
C ILE A 680 37.78 -1.63 -43.25
N GLU A 681 39.07 -1.76 -43.47
CA GLU A 681 40.00 -2.23 -42.45
C GLU A 681 40.27 -1.04 -41.51
N MET A 682 40.20 -1.28 -40.20
CA MET A 682 40.78 -0.38 -39.20
C MET A 682 41.86 -1.18 -38.48
N GLU A 683 43.04 -0.58 -38.42
CA GLU A 683 44.32 -1.22 -38.10
C GLU A 683 44.41 -1.74 -36.66
N GLU A 684 45.33 -2.69 -36.47
CA GLU A 684 45.74 -3.17 -35.15
C GLU A 684 46.84 -2.26 -34.57
N ASP A 685 46.49 -1.39 -33.61
CA ASP A 685 47.50 -0.67 -32.83
C ASP A 685 48.27 -1.61 -31.89
N GLN A 686 49.58 -1.68 -32.10
CA GLN A 686 50.52 -2.48 -31.29
C GLN A 686 50.76 -1.85 -29.90
N GLU A 687 51.12 -2.68 -28.92
CA GLU A 687 51.45 -2.23 -27.56
C GLU A 687 52.81 -1.50 -27.52
N GLY A 688 52.79 -0.17 -27.28
CA GLY A 688 53.97 0.62 -26.92
C GLY A 688 54.25 0.63 -25.41
N PRO A 689 55.51 0.88 -24.96
CA PRO A 689 55.89 0.68 -23.55
C PRO A 689 55.24 1.66 -22.57
N GLN A 690 55.02 1.20 -21.32
CA GLN A 690 54.51 2.05 -20.23
C GLN A 690 55.54 3.12 -19.81
N GLU A 691 55.32 4.38 -20.19
CA GLU A 691 55.83 5.50 -19.40
C GLU A 691 55.06 5.62 -18.08
N LYS A 692 55.79 5.67 -16.97
CA LYS A 692 55.23 6.04 -15.66
C LYS A 692 54.99 7.54 -15.62
N LYS A 693 53.73 7.99 -15.56
CA LYS A 693 53.38 9.38 -15.22
C LYS A 693 52.48 9.44 -13.98
N SER A 694 53.09 9.99 -12.93
CA SER A 694 52.54 10.64 -11.71
C SER A 694 51.13 10.29 -11.22
N ASP A 695 51.06 9.87 -9.95
CA ASP A 695 49.80 9.75 -9.20
C ASP A 695 49.00 11.06 -9.14
N GLY A 696 47.73 10.98 -9.55
CA GLY A 696 46.76 12.07 -9.54
C GLY A 696 45.33 11.51 -9.47
N PRO A 697 44.32 12.35 -9.15
CA PRO A 697 42.99 11.92 -8.69
C PRO A 697 42.17 11.11 -9.69
N ASP A 698 42.54 11.11 -10.98
CA ASP A 698 41.83 10.38 -12.04
C ASP A 698 41.79 8.87 -11.81
N ASN A 699 42.84 8.28 -11.20
CA ASN A 699 42.84 6.87 -10.83
C ASN A 699 41.82 6.57 -9.72
N ILE A 700 41.63 7.50 -8.78
CA ILE A 700 40.66 7.37 -7.69
C ILE A 700 39.24 7.53 -8.23
N LEU A 701 38.97 8.56 -9.05
CA LEU A 701 37.67 8.75 -9.70
C LEU A 701 37.29 7.55 -10.58
N LYS A 702 38.24 6.99 -11.34
CA LYS A 702 38.03 5.80 -12.17
C LYS A 702 37.80 4.53 -11.34
N ARG A 703 38.48 4.38 -10.19
CA ARG A 703 38.23 3.30 -9.22
C ARG A 703 36.85 3.45 -8.58
N VAL A 704 36.46 4.65 -8.14
CA VAL A 704 35.12 4.95 -7.58
C VAL A 704 34.02 4.71 -8.60
N PHE A 705 34.17 5.17 -9.84
CA PHE A 705 33.19 4.91 -10.91
C PHE A 705 33.05 3.41 -11.22
N ASN A 706 34.16 2.66 -11.22
CA ASN A 706 34.13 1.21 -11.38
C ASN A 706 33.46 0.51 -10.18
N ILE A 707 33.69 0.97 -8.95
CA ILE A 707 33.01 0.47 -7.74
C ILE A 707 31.50 0.74 -7.83
N ILE A 708 31.09 1.98 -8.11
CA ILE A 708 29.66 2.36 -8.28
C ILE A 708 29.00 1.53 -9.39
N LYS A 709 29.68 1.34 -10.52
CA LYS A 709 29.19 0.52 -11.62
C LYS A 709 29.08 -0.96 -11.26
N PHE A 710 30.01 -1.48 -10.45
CA PHE A 710 29.97 -2.86 -9.96
C PHE A 710 28.88 -3.07 -8.91
N THR A 711 28.73 -2.16 -7.93
CA THR A 711 27.67 -2.23 -6.92
C THR A 711 26.29 -2.04 -7.53
N TRP A 712 26.13 -1.13 -8.49
CA TRP A 712 24.89 -0.98 -9.26
C TRP A 712 24.53 -2.26 -10.04
N VAL A 713 25.51 -2.87 -10.72
CA VAL A 713 25.33 -4.16 -11.40
C VAL A 713 24.94 -5.27 -10.42
N LEU A 714 25.60 -5.35 -9.26
CA LEU A 714 25.32 -6.36 -8.25
C LEU A 714 23.90 -6.17 -7.69
N PHE A 715 23.52 -4.93 -7.38
CA PHE A 715 22.16 -4.55 -6.97
C PHE A 715 21.11 -4.91 -8.03
N GLN A 716 21.36 -4.64 -9.32
CA GLN A 716 20.46 -5.09 -10.39
C GLN A 716 20.30 -6.62 -10.39
N THR A 717 21.40 -7.38 -10.24
CA THR A 717 21.32 -8.85 -10.22
C THR A 717 20.62 -9.43 -8.99
N THR A 718 20.75 -8.78 -7.82
CA THR A 718 20.01 -9.20 -6.61
C THR A 718 18.53 -8.88 -6.73
N VAL A 719 18.16 -7.70 -7.25
CA VAL A 719 16.76 -7.33 -7.55
C VAL A 719 16.15 -8.27 -8.58
N GLU A 720 16.82 -8.56 -9.70
CA GLU A 720 16.33 -9.53 -10.69
C GLU A 720 16.12 -10.93 -10.11
N SER A 721 17.05 -11.39 -9.26
CA SER A 721 16.95 -12.70 -8.62
C SER A 721 15.80 -12.73 -7.61
N PHE A 722 15.59 -11.63 -6.88
CA PHE A 722 14.48 -11.47 -5.94
C PHE A 722 13.13 -11.44 -6.65
N THR A 723 12.99 -10.69 -7.75
CA THR A 723 11.76 -10.68 -8.57
C THR A 723 11.47 -12.06 -9.16
N LYS A 724 12.47 -12.77 -9.67
CA LYS A 724 12.32 -14.16 -10.16
C LYS A 724 11.90 -15.12 -9.04
N TRP A 725 12.43 -14.94 -7.83
CA TRP A 725 12.04 -15.73 -6.67
C TRP A 725 10.58 -15.46 -6.26
N MET A 726 10.18 -14.19 -6.11
CA MET A 726 8.78 -13.82 -5.83
C MET A 726 7.81 -14.38 -6.87
N ASN A 727 8.11 -14.22 -8.17
CA ASN A 727 7.26 -14.74 -9.25
C ASN A 727 7.15 -16.27 -9.25
N ASN A 728 8.17 -16.98 -8.75
CA ASN A 728 8.10 -18.44 -8.58
C ASN A 728 7.27 -18.84 -7.36
N VAL A 729 7.36 -18.11 -6.24
CA VAL A 729 6.56 -18.37 -5.03
C VAL A 729 5.08 -18.11 -5.29
N CYS A 730 4.74 -17.04 -6.01
CA CYS A 730 3.36 -16.67 -6.30
C CYS A 730 2.82 -17.22 -7.63
N ARG A 731 3.51 -18.20 -8.26
CA ARG A 731 3.22 -18.61 -9.64
C ARG A 731 1.77 -19.06 -9.86
N GLU A 732 1.23 -19.88 -8.97
CA GLU A 732 -0.15 -20.40 -9.08
C GLU A 732 -1.18 -19.26 -9.08
N HIS A 733 -1.02 -18.28 -8.19
CA HIS A 733 -1.86 -17.08 -8.16
C HIS A 733 -1.66 -16.21 -9.41
N ILE A 734 -0.44 -16.08 -9.92
CA ILE A 734 -0.16 -15.36 -11.16
C ILE A 734 -0.90 -16.04 -12.32
N ASP A 735 -0.73 -17.35 -12.49
CA ASP A 735 -1.33 -18.11 -13.59
C ASP A 735 -2.88 -18.01 -13.55
N ILE A 736 -3.50 -18.27 -12.40
CA ILE A 736 -4.96 -18.09 -12.19
C ILE A 736 -5.39 -16.65 -12.52
N SER A 737 -4.66 -15.64 -12.03
CA SER A 737 -4.99 -14.23 -12.29
C SER A 737 -4.86 -13.87 -13.78
N THR A 738 -3.92 -14.47 -14.51
CA THR A 738 -3.76 -14.23 -15.95
C THR A 738 -4.88 -14.84 -16.78
N VAL A 739 -5.34 -16.05 -16.43
CA VAL A 739 -6.51 -16.68 -17.05
C VAL A 739 -7.77 -15.84 -16.80
N LEU A 740 -8.06 -15.50 -15.54
CA LEU A 740 -9.21 -14.67 -15.18
C LEU A 740 -9.15 -13.26 -15.79
N ARG A 741 -7.97 -12.73 -16.12
CA ARG A 741 -7.80 -11.46 -16.85
C ARG A 741 -8.11 -11.62 -18.34
N ILE A 742 -7.76 -12.75 -18.96
CA ILE A 742 -8.08 -13.05 -20.36
C ILE A 742 -9.59 -13.30 -20.51
N GLU A 743 -10.18 -14.11 -19.63
CA GLU A 743 -11.63 -14.37 -19.60
C GLU A 743 -12.41 -13.06 -19.35
N ARG A 744 -11.95 -12.16 -18.47
CA ARG A 744 -12.53 -10.80 -18.33
C ARG A 744 -12.42 -9.97 -19.61
N CYS A 745 -11.28 -9.98 -20.29
CA CYS A 745 -11.09 -9.27 -21.56
C CYS A 745 -12.03 -9.81 -22.66
N MET A 746 -12.35 -11.10 -22.62
CA MET A 746 -13.33 -11.74 -23.52
C MET A 746 -14.76 -11.28 -23.19
N LEU A 747 -15.19 -11.45 -21.93
CA LEU A 747 -16.54 -11.09 -21.48
C LEU A 747 -16.85 -9.60 -21.64
N THR A 748 -15.90 -8.70 -21.33
CA THR A 748 -16.08 -7.25 -21.53
C THR A 748 -16.19 -6.87 -23.01
N ARG A 749 -15.61 -7.65 -23.94
CA ARG A 749 -15.80 -7.47 -25.39
C ARG A 749 -17.11 -8.07 -25.87
N GLU A 750 -17.59 -9.15 -25.27
CA GLU A 750 -18.87 -9.76 -25.60
C GLU A 750 -20.04 -8.87 -25.15
N VAL A 751 -19.99 -8.32 -23.93
CA VAL A 751 -20.97 -7.35 -23.41
C VAL A 751 -20.97 -6.01 -24.20
N LYS A 752 -19.93 -5.77 -25.01
CA LYS A 752 -19.81 -4.60 -25.90
C LYS A 752 -20.24 -4.87 -27.36
N LYS A 753 -20.48 -6.13 -27.73
CA LYS A 753 -21.07 -6.48 -29.04
C LYS A 753 -22.59 -6.38 -28.98
#